data_AF-A0A8T4FL36-F1
#
_entry.id   AF-A0A8T4FL36-F1
#
_cell.length_a   1.000
_cell.length_b   1.000
_cell.length_c   1.000
_cell.angle_alpha   90.00
_cell.angle_beta   90.00
_cell.angle_gamma   90.00
#
_symmetry.space_group_name_H-M   'P 1'
#
loop_
_entity.id
_entity.type
_entity.pdbx_description
1 polymer ?
#
loop_
_entity_poly.entity_id
_entity_poly.type
_entity_poly.pdbx_seq_one_letter_code
_entity_poly.pdbx_strand_id
1 'polypeptide(L)'
;FLGWYSSPSLDSLYGFGPVTKDVTVYAKWADAAAGKYKVTFSADNGSVSAYVNGSTGPIHSGATVPAGSTVKIVYTPDKGYEATCWTVDGYDEKDSSSQRMFAVESDLSIQISSEYYATGSFINSTDFDTPTADDYIQSWVVGRGGTTGASFKNMIYSPAVIGGFVYAKNDNVLLKIDANDGRIVKSVETAPSFSGFYEYLAVGNGLILDGITGKVFDTDLDQKFVLSAKSAKTYYYEGRFYVETATGTSCFPAVDEDPYDGSNIQRPLWTKDTGSFVTAYEGGTAMLFHNGFSMVCGFDSDGSIYLQTSDASTGERIDRIYIPQFRGQFTNKGYIEISEGYATVTTYAAGLFEFSPERIYNVASIRIGEDGLFDHATLKVRSNGTDGGFSTALIVSGGLGYVSSGGTFTVYDMETMEPVASKKNAMLYCHGSMAISAGHPGKVYAYIIPYNASTDLYVIEHDLASNSLSISRMEGVADSQYSSQQVHFLADGSIVYTNDSGKLFCIRHGDPVQSVVLDKTAASIPVGGTLNLTASFLPDTAGIRTLTWTSDDESVATVQYGEVVALSDGIAHITATSSNGCSATCVVTVGAATYKVTWKDWDGSVIGESTVNEGDTPAYPGQQPARVPDQENSYEFVGWDPAVVPASGNAVYTAVYQASPRMYTIVYMPGDHGTFSHQDHSAAFGSPVPAFEGATSGQTGYIFTGWSPDVPSTVTGNEVFTALWEPEKYLVTYVVDGTTIGEESHAFEETVKVREKYVMEGCDVSEWSSSDVEVSDGTFVMPAKPIVFTAESSIKTCTVTWKDWDGEVIATSVVDYGTVPVCDNPSREPDAQYTYAFARWIPNIEAATGDAEYTAEYDAAVRYYTVTYLPGD
;
A
#
# COMPACT_ATOMS: atom_id res chain seq x y z
N PHE A 1 19.24 -48.79 54.54
CA PHE A 1 19.07 -50.25 54.68
C PHE A 1 20.43 -50.91 54.99
N LEU A 2 20.48 -51.92 55.87
CA LEU A 2 21.70 -52.67 56.24
C LEU A 2 21.63 -54.18 55.91
N GLY A 3 20.62 -54.61 55.12
CA GLY A 3 20.46 -55.99 54.68
C GLY A 3 19.36 -56.77 55.42
N TRP A 4 19.19 -58.02 55.00
CA TRP A 4 18.26 -58.98 55.58
C TRP A 4 19.01 -59.91 56.56
N TYR A 5 18.37 -60.32 57.64
CA TYR A 5 18.98 -61.04 58.76
C TYR A 5 18.15 -62.28 59.14
N SER A 6 18.81 -63.30 59.68
CA SER A 6 18.21 -64.62 59.94
C SER A 6 17.44 -64.75 61.26
N SER A 7 17.40 -63.69 62.09
CA SER A 7 16.73 -63.68 63.40
C SER A 7 16.23 -62.28 63.77
N PRO A 8 15.25 -62.15 64.70
CA PRO A 8 14.78 -60.85 65.20
C PRO A 8 15.85 -60.00 65.90
N SER A 9 16.96 -60.61 66.34
CA SER A 9 18.05 -59.89 67.01
C SER A 9 18.98 -59.15 66.05
N LEU A 10 18.89 -59.43 64.73
CA LEU A 10 19.65 -58.75 63.67
C LEU A 10 21.19 -58.90 63.81
N ASP A 11 21.65 -60.01 64.40
CA ASP A 11 23.08 -60.31 64.64
C ASP A 11 23.76 -61.11 63.53
N SER A 12 22.99 -61.69 62.60
CA SER A 12 23.52 -62.53 61.51
C SER A 12 22.81 -62.25 60.19
N LEU A 13 23.59 -61.80 59.21
CA LEU A 13 23.12 -61.47 57.86
C LEU A 13 22.64 -62.74 57.14
N TYR A 14 21.48 -62.65 56.49
CA TYR A 14 20.90 -63.75 55.74
C TYR A 14 21.53 -63.87 54.34
N GLY A 15 22.26 -64.95 54.12
CA GLY A 15 22.78 -65.31 52.79
C GLY A 15 21.67 -65.92 51.93
N PHE A 16 21.33 -65.26 50.82
CA PHE A 16 20.32 -65.74 49.88
C PHE A 16 20.83 -66.94 49.06
N GLY A 17 20.49 -68.14 49.54
CA GLY A 17 20.65 -69.41 48.81
C GLY A 17 19.30 -70.00 48.35
N PRO A 18 19.31 -71.17 47.70
CA PRO A 18 18.09 -71.85 47.26
C PRO A 18 17.14 -72.15 48.44
N VAL A 19 15.88 -71.73 48.31
CA VAL A 19 14.85 -71.87 49.35
C VAL A 19 14.22 -73.27 49.28
N THR A 20 14.46 -74.09 50.30
CA THR A 20 13.97 -75.49 50.37
C THR A 20 12.86 -75.71 51.40
N LYS A 21 12.37 -74.63 52.01
CA LYS A 21 11.29 -74.57 53.02
C LYS A 21 10.93 -73.09 53.26
N ASP A 22 9.84 -72.82 53.96
CA ASP A 22 9.50 -71.46 54.39
C ASP A 22 10.59 -70.85 55.28
N VAL A 23 10.86 -69.56 55.08
CA VAL A 23 11.87 -68.79 55.83
C VAL A 23 11.33 -67.39 56.14
N THR A 24 11.42 -66.98 57.39
CA THR A 24 11.25 -65.58 57.81
C THR A 24 12.62 -64.90 57.87
N VAL A 25 12.74 -63.73 57.23
CA VAL A 25 13.92 -62.85 57.32
C VAL A 25 13.53 -61.49 57.88
N TYR A 26 14.48 -60.83 58.52
CA TYR A 26 14.26 -59.58 59.25
C TYR A 26 15.11 -58.47 58.64
N ALA A 27 14.51 -57.33 58.30
CA ALA A 27 15.24 -56.18 57.77
C ALA A 27 16.00 -55.46 58.90
N LYS A 28 17.31 -55.21 58.70
CA LYS A 28 18.04 -54.25 59.54
C LYS A 28 18.17 -52.92 58.81
N TRP A 29 17.96 -51.84 59.54
CA TRP A 29 18.26 -50.49 59.10
C TRP A 29 19.36 -49.92 60.02
N ALA A 30 20.12 -48.96 59.51
CA ALA A 30 20.81 -48.03 60.37
C ALA A 30 19.81 -46.93 60.71
N ASP A 31 19.95 -46.30 61.87
CA ASP A 31 19.43 -44.95 62.02
C ASP A 31 20.03 -44.10 60.89
N ALA A 32 19.20 -43.30 60.22
CA ALA A 32 19.74 -42.21 59.42
C ALA A 32 20.55 -41.32 60.37
N ALA A 33 21.74 -40.87 59.94
CA ALA A 33 22.44 -39.84 60.69
C ALA A 33 21.50 -38.64 60.87
N ALA A 34 21.61 -37.91 61.99
CA ALA A 34 20.77 -36.76 62.31
C ALA A 34 21.09 -35.54 61.42
N GLY A 35 20.91 -35.73 60.12
CA GLY A 35 21.02 -34.71 59.09
C GLY A 35 19.96 -33.65 59.31
N LYS A 36 20.35 -32.42 58.98
CA LYS A 36 19.38 -31.36 58.73
C LYS A 36 19.43 -31.07 57.24
N TYR A 37 18.27 -30.99 56.64
CA TYR A 37 18.11 -30.69 55.24
C TYR A 37 17.63 -29.26 55.05
N LYS A 38 18.12 -28.62 54.00
CA LYS A 38 17.77 -27.26 53.63
C LYS A 38 16.40 -27.25 52.97
N VAL A 39 15.50 -26.38 53.43
CA VAL A 39 14.20 -26.14 52.80
C VAL A 39 14.22 -24.75 52.16
N THR A 40 14.19 -24.69 50.84
CA THR A 40 14.09 -23.46 50.06
C THR A 40 12.71 -23.35 49.42
N PHE A 41 12.13 -22.17 49.47
CA PHE A 41 10.83 -21.86 48.87
C PHE A 41 10.79 -20.45 48.28
N SER A 42 10.02 -20.27 47.20
CA SER A 42 9.73 -18.98 46.54
C SER A 42 8.38 -19.05 45.82
N ALA A 43 7.75 -17.90 45.58
CA ALA A 43 6.70 -17.72 44.58
C ALA A 43 7.15 -16.70 43.53
N ASP A 44 6.44 -16.62 42.40
CA ASP A 44 6.61 -15.59 41.37
C ASP A 44 5.84 -14.29 41.69
N ASN A 45 4.58 -14.42 42.11
CA ASN A 45 3.73 -13.34 42.63
C ASN A 45 3.21 -13.75 44.01
N GLY A 46 3.05 -12.81 44.94
CA GLY A 46 2.64 -13.07 46.32
C GLY A 46 3.75 -13.53 47.26
N SER A 47 3.36 -13.99 48.44
CA SER A 47 4.27 -14.36 49.53
C SER A 47 4.13 -15.83 49.95
N VAL A 48 5.19 -16.37 50.56
CA VAL A 48 5.26 -17.78 50.98
C VAL A 48 5.73 -17.88 52.43
N SER A 49 4.95 -18.57 53.26
CA SER A 49 5.28 -18.89 54.65
C SER A 49 5.41 -20.40 54.84
N ALA A 50 6.44 -20.84 55.57
CA ALA A 50 6.71 -22.25 55.81
C ALA A 50 6.72 -22.57 57.31
N TYR A 51 6.09 -23.67 57.73
CA TYR A 51 5.95 -24.05 59.13
C TYR A 51 6.36 -25.51 59.33
N VAL A 52 7.26 -25.78 60.27
CA VAL A 52 7.59 -27.16 60.66
C VAL A 52 6.46 -27.69 61.55
N ASN A 53 6.02 -28.93 61.34
CA ASN A 53 4.96 -29.52 62.16
C ASN A 53 5.38 -29.51 63.66
N GLY A 54 4.54 -28.92 64.51
CA GLY A 54 4.82 -28.71 65.94
C GLY A 54 5.70 -27.50 66.29
N SER A 55 6.09 -26.64 65.33
CA SER A 55 6.76 -25.36 65.62
C SER A 55 5.76 -24.26 66.00
N THR A 56 6.23 -23.24 66.73
CA THR A 56 5.42 -22.11 67.20
C THR A 56 5.47 -20.88 66.27
N GLY A 57 5.94 -21.04 65.03
CA GLY A 57 6.14 -19.95 64.08
C GLY A 57 6.85 -20.42 62.81
N PRO A 58 6.91 -19.55 61.77
CA PRO A 58 7.43 -19.91 60.47
C PRO A 58 8.97 -19.99 60.43
N ILE A 59 9.49 -20.77 59.48
CA ILE A 59 10.90 -20.79 59.07
C ILE A 59 11.11 -19.87 57.87
N HIS A 60 12.34 -19.42 57.65
CA HIS A 60 12.75 -18.65 56.48
C HIS A 60 13.21 -19.56 55.33
N SER A 61 13.15 -19.07 54.10
CA SER A 61 13.65 -19.79 52.93
C SER A 61 15.16 -20.03 53.06
N GLY A 62 15.58 -21.28 52.92
CA GLY A 62 16.95 -21.74 53.15
C GLY A 62 17.26 -22.20 54.58
N ALA A 63 16.29 -22.22 55.49
CA ALA A 63 16.45 -22.80 56.82
C ALA A 63 16.73 -24.32 56.76
N THR A 64 17.44 -24.86 57.78
CA THR A 64 17.73 -26.30 57.87
C THR A 64 16.87 -26.98 58.92
N VAL A 65 16.05 -27.96 58.51
CA VAL A 65 15.12 -28.71 59.38
C VAL A 65 15.62 -30.16 59.58
N PRO A 66 15.29 -30.85 60.68
CA PRO A 66 15.67 -32.25 60.86
C PRO A 66 15.09 -33.18 59.77
N ALA A 67 15.86 -34.18 59.35
CA ALA A 67 15.37 -35.27 58.51
C ALA A 67 14.09 -35.92 59.09
N GLY A 68 13.11 -36.25 58.24
CA GLY A 68 11.81 -36.80 58.64
C GLY A 68 10.83 -35.78 59.23
N SER A 69 11.17 -34.48 59.22
CA SER A 69 10.21 -33.41 59.55
C SER A 69 9.14 -33.28 58.46
N THR A 70 7.92 -32.93 58.84
CA THR A 70 6.92 -32.42 57.87
C THR A 70 6.93 -30.89 57.88
N VAL A 71 6.94 -30.26 56.71
CA VAL A 71 6.82 -28.81 56.54
C VAL A 71 5.50 -28.52 55.81
N LYS A 72 4.69 -27.64 56.40
CA LYS A 72 3.58 -26.97 55.72
C LYS A 72 4.13 -25.76 54.98
N ILE A 73 3.92 -25.68 53.67
CA ILE A 73 4.06 -24.43 52.94
C ILE A 73 2.66 -23.82 52.80
N VAL A 74 2.56 -22.51 53.00
CA VAL A 74 1.38 -21.68 52.78
C VAL A 74 1.76 -20.61 51.78
N TYR A 75 0.98 -20.50 50.72
CA TYR A 75 1.08 -19.50 49.68
C TYR A 75 -0.05 -18.46 49.87
N THR A 76 0.33 -17.19 49.82
CA THR A 76 -0.61 -16.06 49.88
C THR A 76 -0.38 -15.24 48.61
N PRO A 77 -1.19 -15.46 47.55
CA PRO A 77 -1.04 -14.75 46.28
C PRO A 77 -1.30 -13.25 46.42
N ASP A 78 -0.75 -12.46 45.48
CA ASP A 78 -1.15 -11.07 45.26
C ASP A 78 -2.59 -11.01 44.70
N LYS A 79 -3.26 -9.85 44.77
CA LYS A 79 -4.68 -9.73 44.43
C LYS A 79 -4.94 -10.13 42.97
N GLY A 80 -5.68 -11.23 42.80
CA GLY A 80 -6.05 -11.80 41.49
C GLY A 80 -5.17 -12.92 40.99
N TYR A 81 -4.10 -13.31 41.70
CA TYR A 81 -3.30 -14.48 41.34
C TYR A 81 -3.85 -15.76 41.98
N GLU A 82 -3.79 -16.88 41.25
CA GLU A 82 -4.01 -18.23 41.75
C GLU A 82 -2.78 -19.10 41.46
N ALA A 83 -2.46 -20.05 42.33
CA ALA A 83 -1.40 -21.03 42.05
C ALA A 83 -1.79 -21.92 40.85
N THR A 84 -0.81 -22.26 40.01
CA THR A 84 -1.00 -23.17 38.86
C THR A 84 0.00 -24.32 38.82
N CYS A 85 1.17 -24.13 39.44
CA CYS A 85 2.20 -25.15 39.56
C CYS A 85 2.95 -25.04 40.89
N TRP A 86 3.30 -26.18 41.47
CA TRP A 86 4.30 -26.33 42.51
C TRP A 86 5.47 -27.13 41.95
N THR A 87 6.56 -26.46 41.56
CA THR A 87 7.81 -27.11 41.15
C THR A 87 8.53 -27.61 42.40
N VAL A 88 8.58 -28.91 42.62
CA VAL A 88 9.21 -29.57 43.78
C VAL A 88 10.48 -30.29 43.33
N ASP A 89 11.63 -29.90 43.87
CA ASP A 89 12.97 -30.41 43.53
C ASP A 89 13.30 -30.43 42.02
N GLY A 90 12.69 -29.50 41.28
CA GLY A 90 12.82 -29.37 39.82
C GLY A 90 11.78 -30.16 39.00
N TYR A 91 10.76 -30.73 39.64
CA TYR A 91 9.64 -31.43 38.98
C TYR A 91 8.35 -30.64 39.14
N ASP A 92 7.68 -30.34 38.03
CA ASP A 92 6.44 -29.55 38.02
C ASP A 92 5.21 -30.38 38.41
N GLU A 93 4.55 -30.01 39.51
CA GLU A 93 3.28 -30.58 39.94
C GLU A 93 2.15 -29.55 39.74
N LYS A 94 1.26 -29.79 38.78
CA LYS A 94 0.06 -28.94 38.59
C LYS A 94 -0.90 -29.10 39.76
N ASP A 95 -0.98 -28.07 40.59
CA ASP A 95 -1.75 -28.03 41.83
C ASP A 95 -2.08 -26.56 42.14
N SER A 96 -3.37 -26.22 42.27
CA SER A 96 -3.84 -24.86 42.55
C SER A 96 -4.03 -24.57 44.04
N SER A 97 -3.70 -25.52 44.92
CA SER A 97 -3.85 -25.32 46.37
C SER A 97 -2.91 -24.23 46.90
N SER A 98 -3.47 -23.38 47.78
CA SER A 98 -2.75 -22.34 48.51
C SER A 98 -1.90 -22.89 49.67
N GLN A 99 -1.89 -24.20 49.91
CA GLN A 99 -1.14 -24.81 51.01
C GLN A 99 -0.90 -26.31 50.77
N ARG A 100 0.35 -26.75 50.99
CA ARG A 100 0.78 -28.14 50.79
C ARG A 100 1.69 -28.63 51.92
N MET A 101 1.72 -29.94 52.15
CA MET A 101 2.50 -30.61 53.20
C MET A 101 3.59 -31.48 52.58
N PHE A 102 4.85 -31.27 52.96
CA PHE A 102 6.00 -32.00 52.42
C PHE A 102 6.76 -32.72 53.52
N ALA A 103 7.18 -33.97 53.27
CA ALA A 103 8.10 -34.70 54.14
C ALA A 103 9.56 -34.40 53.71
N VAL A 104 10.42 -34.06 54.66
CA VAL A 104 11.78 -33.59 54.37
C VAL A 104 12.78 -34.74 54.59
N GLU A 105 12.92 -35.57 53.56
CA GLU A 105 13.84 -36.73 53.52
C GLU A 105 15.17 -36.43 52.79
N SER A 106 15.25 -35.28 52.12
CA SER A 106 16.42 -34.68 51.47
C SER A 106 16.36 -33.15 51.62
N ASP A 107 17.38 -32.44 51.13
CA ASP A 107 17.20 -31.02 50.78
C ASP A 107 15.98 -30.89 49.85
N LEU A 108 15.18 -29.86 50.09
CA LEU A 108 13.86 -29.65 49.49
C LEU A 108 13.79 -28.23 48.90
N SER A 109 13.51 -28.13 47.61
CA SER A 109 13.35 -26.87 46.88
C SER A 109 11.95 -26.78 46.28
N ILE A 110 11.25 -25.68 46.57
CA ILE A 110 9.87 -25.45 46.13
C ILE A 110 9.81 -24.12 45.41
N GLN A 111 9.24 -24.10 44.21
CA GLN A 111 8.86 -22.87 43.53
C GLN A 111 7.37 -22.95 43.21
N ILE A 112 6.61 -21.95 43.63
CA ILE A 112 5.20 -21.80 43.28
C ILE A 112 5.14 -20.88 42.07
N SER A 113 4.44 -21.33 41.03
CA SER A 113 4.06 -20.49 39.90
C SER A 113 2.58 -20.19 39.94
N SER A 114 2.23 -18.97 39.53
CA SER A 114 0.87 -18.45 39.58
C SER A 114 0.44 -17.86 38.23
N GLU A 115 -0.87 -17.65 38.08
CA GLU A 115 -1.45 -16.99 36.92
C GLU A 115 -2.50 -15.99 37.38
N TYR A 116 -2.62 -14.88 36.67
CA TYR A 116 -3.54 -13.79 36.98
C TYR A 116 -4.94 -14.06 36.40
N TYR A 117 -5.97 -13.96 37.24
CA TYR A 117 -7.38 -14.18 36.91
C TYR A 117 -8.23 -12.98 37.33
N ALA A 118 -8.70 -12.17 36.38
CA ALA A 118 -9.71 -11.13 36.65
C ALA A 118 -11.06 -11.57 36.08
N THR A 119 -11.92 -12.14 36.93
CA THR A 119 -13.25 -12.63 36.51
C THR A 119 -14.22 -11.49 36.22
N GLY A 120 -15.28 -11.78 35.48
CA GLY A 120 -16.40 -10.88 35.18
C GLY A 120 -17.27 -10.46 36.39
N SER A 121 -16.72 -10.46 37.61
CA SER A 121 -17.44 -10.19 38.86
C SER A 121 -16.73 -9.24 39.85
N PHE A 122 -15.45 -9.44 40.24
CA PHE A 122 -14.97 -8.91 41.55
C PHE A 122 -13.56 -8.31 41.68
N ILE A 123 -12.73 -8.23 40.64
CA ILE A 123 -11.45 -7.48 40.78
C ILE A 123 -11.68 -6.00 40.53
N ASN A 124 -12.31 -5.36 41.53
CA ASN A 124 -12.59 -3.92 41.55
C ASN A 124 -11.38 -3.09 42.04
N SER A 125 -10.29 -3.72 42.50
CA SER A 125 -9.01 -3.04 42.73
C SER A 125 -7.79 -3.87 42.33
N THR A 126 -6.70 -3.18 41.97
CA THR A 126 -5.37 -3.76 41.74
C THR A 126 -4.25 -2.87 42.30
N ASP A 127 -3.05 -3.44 42.44
CA ASP A 127 -1.83 -2.76 42.86
C ASP A 127 -0.82 -2.59 41.69
N PHE A 128 -1.26 -2.80 40.45
CA PHE A 128 -0.48 -2.51 39.25
C PHE A 128 -0.39 -0.99 38.99
N ASP A 129 0.73 -0.53 38.42
CA ASP A 129 0.77 0.75 37.70
C ASP A 129 -0.24 0.66 36.54
N THR A 130 -1.08 1.67 36.36
CA THR A 130 -2.20 1.68 35.39
C THR A 130 -2.24 3.03 34.68
N PRO A 131 -2.60 3.08 33.37
CA PRO A 131 -2.53 4.30 32.58
C PRO A 131 -3.43 5.41 33.13
N THR A 132 -2.95 6.64 33.07
CA THR A 132 -3.65 7.85 33.52
C THR A 132 -4.27 8.59 32.33
N ALA A 133 -4.90 9.75 32.56
CA ALA A 133 -5.38 10.59 31.47
C ALA A 133 -4.27 11.29 30.66
N ASP A 134 -3.00 11.25 31.12
CA ASP A 134 -1.89 11.98 30.49
C ASP A 134 -0.97 11.10 29.61
N ASP A 135 -1.09 9.76 29.73
CA ASP A 135 -0.17 8.79 29.09
C ASP A 135 -0.86 7.59 28.40
N TYR A 136 -2.19 7.54 28.35
CA TYR A 136 -2.95 6.42 27.78
C TYR A 136 -2.94 6.35 26.24
N ILE A 137 -3.19 5.14 25.72
CA ILE A 137 -3.75 4.91 24.37
C ILE A 137 -4.89 3.89 24.42
N GLN A 138 -5.89 4.03 23.55
CA GLN A 138 -6.80 2.92 23.22
C GLN A 138 -6.02 1.92 22.37
N SER A 139 -5.71 0.74 22.92
CA SER A 139 -4.86 -0.25 22.25
C SER A 139 -5.61 -1.03 21.17
N TRP A 140 -6.85 -1.43 21.44
CA TRP A 140 -7.68 -2.24 20.55
C TRP A 140 -9.16 -2.19 20.96
N VAL A 141 -10.04 -2.56 20.02
CA VAL A 141 -11.48 -2.66 20.23
C VAL A 141 -12.02 -3.90 19.50
N VAL A 142 -12.77 -4.74 20.21
CA VAL A 142 -13.31 -6.01 19.71
C VAL A 142 -14.84 -6.04 19.83
N GLY A 143 -15.49 -6.64 18.84
CA GLY A 143 -16.94 -6.83 18.80
C GLY A 143 -17.61 -6.18 17.60
N ARG A 144 -18.90 -6.46 17.43
CA ARG A 144 -19.78 -5.77 16.47
C ARG A 144 -20.84 -5.06 17.30
N GLY A 145 -21.04 -3.77 17.06
CA GLY A 145 -21.95 -2.95 17.89
C GLY A 145 -23.35 -3.56 17.95
N GLY A 146 -23.91 -3.64 19.17
CA GLY A 146 -25.23 -4.20 19.42
C GLY A 146 -26.36 -3.36 18.82
N THR A 147 -27.51 -3.97 18.61
CA THR A 147 -28.71 -3.25 18.16
C THR A 147 -29.29 -2.41 19.30
N THR A 148 -29.23 -1.08 19.14
CA THR A 148 -29.63 -0.10 20.17
C THR A 148 -31.05 -0.32 20.69
N GLY A 149 -31.22 -0.14 22.01
CA GLY A 149 -32.48 -0.37 22.72
C GLY A 149 -32.54 -1.72 23.44
N ALA A 150 -33.66 -1.98 24.12
CA ALA A 150 -33.80 -3.01 25.16
C ALA A 150 -33.80 -4.49 24.68
N SER A 151 -33.10 -4.80 23.59
CA SER A 151 -32.96 -6.15 23.04
C SER A 151 -31.60 -6.80 23.33
N PHE A 152 -30.56 -5.99 23.62
CA PHE A 152 -29.22 -6.40 24.06
C PHE A 152 -28.49 -7.46 23.21
N LYS A 153 -28.91 -7.69 21.95
CA LYS A 153 -28.39 -8.78 21.11
C LYS A 153 -27.01 -8.51 20.52
N ASN A 154 -26.23 -9.58 20.41
CA ASN A 154 -24.85 -9.63 19.92
C ASN A 154 -23.89 -8.75 20.74
N MET A 155 -24.13 -8.59 22.04
CA MET A 155 -23.26 -7.82 22.93
C MET A 155 -22.18 -8.72 23.53
N ILE A 156 -20.97 -8.17 23.73
CA ILE A 156 -19.98 -8.81 24.60
C ILE A 156 -20.37 -8.58 26.06
N TYR A 157 -20.52 -9.67 26.82
CA TYR A 157 -20.82 -9.64 28.26
C TYR A 157 -19.60 -9.99 29.11
N SER A 158 -19.51 -9.35 30.29
CA SER A 158 -18.58 -9.61 31.41
C SER A 158 -17.28 -10.33 31.02
N PRO A 159 -16.29 -9.63 30.42
CA PRO A 159 -15.03 -10.25 30.04
C PRO A 159 -14.31 -10.84 31.26
N ALA A 160 -13.50 -11.87 31.03
CA ALA A 160 -12.65 -12.48 32.04
C ALA A 160 -11.20 -12.52 31.54
N VAL A 161 -10.25 -12.09 32.36
CA VAL A 161 -8.81 -12.14 32.04
C VAL A 161 -8.23 -13.44 32.61
N ILE A 162 -7.40 -14.13 31.82
CA ILE A 162 -6.52 -15.20 32.29
C ILE A 162 -5.14 -14.98 31.66
N GLY A 163 -4.15 -14.62 32.47
CA GLY A 163 -2.81 -14.27 32.01
C GLY A 163 -2.83 -13.20 30.92
N GLY A 164 -2.20 -13.50 29.78
CA GLY A 164 -2.15 -12.63 28.60
C GLY A 164 -3.36 -12.70 27.65
N PHE A 165 -4.50 -13.25 28.09
CA PHE A 165 -5.69 -13.42 27.25
C PHE A 165 -6.96 -12.88 27.92
N VAL A 166 -7.85 -12.30 27.11
CA VAL A 166 -9.21 -11.92 27.50
C VAL A 166 -10.21 -12.90 26.88
N TYR A 167 -11.10 -13.44 27.70
CA TYR A 167 -12.17 -14.33 27.30
C TYR A 167 -13.50 -13.58 27.39
N ALA A 168 -14.27 -13.65 26.32
CA ALA A 168 -15.44 -12.81 26.11
C ALA A 168 -16.54 -13.61 25.42
N LYS A 169 -17.79 -13.49 25.88
CA LYS A 169 -18.93 -14.18 25.26
C LYS A 169 -19.88 -13.19 24.59
N ASN A 170 -20.38 -13.57 23.42
CA ASN A 170 -21.31 -12.81 22.59
C ASN A 170 -22.41 -13.76 22.07
N ASP A 171 -23.63 -13.64 22.62
CA ASP A 171 -24.83 -14.48 22.43
C ASP A 171 -24.58 -16.00 22.34
N ASN A 172 -24.07 -16.47 21.20
CA ASN A 172 -23.88 -17.87 20.84
C ASN A 172 -22.40 -18.33 20.87
N VAL A 173 -21.44 -17.41 21.06
CA VAL A 173 -20.00 -17.62 20.80
C VAL A 173 -19.15 -17.19 21.99
N LEU A 174 -18.23 -18.05 22.41
CA LEU A 174 -17.15 -17.73 23.35
C LEU A 174 -15.86 -17.46 22.56
N LEU A 175 -15.14 -16.38 22.92
CA LEU A 175 -13.93 -15.89 22.26
C LEU A 175 -12.72 -16.00 23.20
N LYS A 176 -11.56 -16.33 22.63
CA LYS A 176 -10.22 -16.12 23.23
C LYS A 176 -9.56 -14.99 22.46
N ILE A 177 -9.27 -13.90 23.14
CA ILE A 177 -8.70 -12.66 22.58
C ILE A 177 -7.30 -12.49 23.15
N ASP A 178 -6.31 -12.27 22.28
CA ASP A 178 -4.96 -11.91 22.70
C ASP A 178 -4.97 -10.50 23.27
N ALA A 179 -4.53 -10.35 24.52
CA ALA A 179 -4.70 -9.10 25.25
C ALA A 179 -3.75 -7.98 24.78
N ASN A 180 -2.72 -8.32 23.99
CA ASN A 180 -1.72 -7.37 23.47
C ASN A 180 -2.23 -6.58 22.25
N ASP A 181 -2.95 -7.25 21.34
CA ASP A 181 -3.35 -6.73 20.02
C ASP A 181 -4.87 -6.79 19.76
N GLY A 182 -5.66 -7.40 20.65
CA GLY A 182 -7.12 -7.55 20.50
C GLY A 182 -7.52 -8.60 19.47
N ARG A 183 -6.58 -9.41 18.97
CA ARG A 183 -6.85 -10.43 17.95
C ARG A 183 -7.59 -11.59 18.56
N ILE A 184 -8.73 -11.96 17.96
CA ILE A 184 -9.43 -13.20 18.28
C ILE A 184 -8.54 -14.37 17.84
N VAL A 185 -8.02 -15.12 18.80
CA VAL A 185 -7.10 -16.26 18.61
C VAL A 185 -7.89 -17.52 18.29
N LYS A 186 -8.99 -17.74 19.00
CA LYS A 186 -9.92 -18.85 18.80
C LYS A 186 -11.33 -18.42 19.21
N SER A 187 -12.34 -19.05 18.61
CA SER A 187 -13.73 -18.92 19.00
C SER A 187 -14.40 -20.29 18.98
N VAL A 188 -15.45 -20.45 19.79
CA VAL A 188 -16.26 -21.68 19.84
C VAL A 188 -17.74 -21.34 19.98
N GLU A 189 -18.58 -21.98 19.18
CA GLU A 189 -20.04 -21.85 19.31
C GLU A 189 -20.53 -22.65 20.52
N THR A 190 -21.02 -21.97 21.55
CA THR A 190 -21.54 -22.64 22.75
C THR A 190 -23.01 -23.04 22.64
N ALA A 191 -23.70 -22.55 21.60
CA ALA A 191 -25.14 -22.61 21.29
C ALA A 191 -25.95 -21.44 21.88
N PRO A 192 -27.12 -21.07 21.30
CA PRO A 192 -27.74 -19.78 21.57
C PRO A 192 -28.21 -19.60 23.02
N SER A 193 -27.78 -18.50 23.65
CA SER A 193 -28.41 -18.03 24.88
C SER A 193 -29.75 -17.34 24.58
N PHE A 194 -30.63 -17.31 25.57
CA PHE A 194 -31.79 -16.41 25.60
C PHE A 194 -31.83 -15.72 26.97
N SER A 195 -30.71 -15.08 27.27
CA SER A 195 -30.49 -14.16 28.38
C SER A 195 -30.26 -12.78 27.75
N GLY A 196 -30.80 -11.67 28.26
CA GLY A 196 -31.40 -11.48 29.58
C GLY A 196 -30.35 -11.06 30.60
N PHE A 197 -29.79 -9.86 30.37
CA PHE A 197 -28.98 -9.04 31.28
C PHE A 197 -27.85 -9.75 32.07
N TYR A 198 -26.60 -9.41 31.73
CA TYR A 198 -25.38 -9.78 32.46
C TYR A 198 -25.09 -11.30 32.54
N GLU A 199 -24.57 -11.87 31.45
CA GLU A 199 -23.91 -13.19 31.53
C GLU A 199 -22.53 -13.06 32.22
N TYR A 200 -22.15 -14.05 33.04
CA TYR A 200 -20.87 -14.08 33.74
C TYR A 200 -20.06 -15.32 33.32
N LEU A 201 -18.80 -15.12 32.93
CA LEU A 201 -17.82 -16.19 32.80
C LEU A 201 -17.10 -16.39 34.15
N ALA A 202 -17.23 -17.56 34.74
CA ALA A 202 -16.39 -17.98 35.86
C ALA A 202 -15.10 -18.60 35.31
N VAL A 203 -13.96 -18.14 35.81
CA VAL A 203 -12.62 -18.60 35.39
C VAL A 203 -11.70 -18.82 36.59
N GLY A 204 -10.81 -19.80 36.49
CA GLY A 204 -9.87 -20.23 37.52
C GLY A 204 -9.35 -21.64 37.25
N ASN A 205 -8.23 -22.04 37.85
CA ASN A 205 -7.56 -23.34 37.61
C ASN A 205 -7.39 -23.71 36.10
N GLY A 206 -7.11 -22.72 35.24
CA GLY A 206 -7.00 -22.90 33.78
C GLY A 206 -8.30 -23.28 33.06
N LEU A 207 -9.46 -23.15 33.71
CA LEU A 207 -10.78 -23.49 33.18
C LEU A 207 -11.70 -22.27 33.04
N ILE A 208 -12.67 -22.38 32.14
CA ILE A 208 -13.65 -21.34 31.78
C ILE A 208 -15.05 -21.96 31.72
N LEU A 209 -15.98 -21.46 32.53
CA LEU A 209 -17.39 -21.88 32.54
C LEU A 209 -18.27 -20.87 31.78
N ASP A 210 -18.89 -21.31 30.68
CA ASP A 210 -20.06 -20.63 30.12
C ASP A 210 -21.30 -21.00 30.93
N GLY A 211 -21.63 -20.16 31.90
CA GLY A 211 -22.71 -20.41 32.86
C GLY A 211 -24.08 -20.69 32.23
N ILE A 212 -24.41 -20.12 31.06
CA ILE A 212 -25.73 -20.31 30.41
C ILE A 212 -25.87 -21.70 29.79
N THR A 213 -24.78 -22.22 29.22
CA THR A 213 -24.77 -23.55 28.59
C THR A 213 -24.36 -24.65 29.57
N GLY A 214 -23.70 -24.28 30.69
CA GLY A 214 -23.10 -25.19 31.66
C GLY A 214 -21.76 -25.77 31.19
N LYS A 215 -21.29 -25.41 29.99
CA LYS A 215 -20.08 -25.96 29.39
C LYS A 215 -18.83 -25.39 30.04
N VAL A 216 -17.90 -26.27 30.42
CA VAL A 216 -16.56 -25.89 30.88
C VAL A 216 -15.54 -26.22 29.80
N PHE A 217 -14.65 -25.26 29.55
CA PHE A 217 -13.54 -25.33 28.60
C PHE A 217 -12.21 -25.13 29.34
N ASP A 218 -11.08 -25.48 28.73
CA ASP A 218 -9.79 -24.94 29.16
C ASP A 218 -9.51 -23.55 28.57
N THR A 219 -8.39 -22.96 28.96
CA THR A 219 -7.86 -21.72 28.36
C THR A 219 -7.64 -21.81 26.84
N ASP A 220 -7.54 -22.99 26.24
CA ASP A 220 -7.50 -23.15 24.77
C ASP A 220 -8.88 -23.39 24.14
N LEU A 221 -9.97 -23.18 24.87
CA LEU A 221 -11.36 -23.33 24.41
C LEU A 221 -11.73 -24.74 23.91
N ASP A 222 -11.05 -25.77 24.39
CA ASP A 222 -11.46 -27.17 24.19
C ASP A 222 -12.36 -27.62 25.34
N GLN A 223 -13.62 -27.94 25.04
CA GLN A 223 -14.63 -28.31 26.03
C GLN A 223 -14.19 -29.55 26.81
N LYS A 224 -14.15 -29.45 28.14
CA LYS A 224 -13.78 -30.54 29.05
C LYS A 224 -14.99 -31.32 29.54
N PHE A 225 -15.98 -30.63 30.10
CA PHE A 225 -17.17 -31.23 30.71
C PHE A 225 -18.36 -30.26 30.72
N VAL A 226 -19.52 -30.72 31.20
CA VAL A 226 -20.74 -29.89 31.34
C VAL A 226 -21.30 -30.01 32.76
N LEU A 227 -21.62 -28.88 33.42
CA LEU A 227 -22.28 -28.88 34.72
C LEU A 227 -23.78 -29.19 34.60
N SER A 228 -24.33 -29.98 35.53
CA SER A 228 -25.76 -30.32 35.55
C SER A 228 -26.68 -29.16 35.94
N ALA A 229 -26.14 -28.04 36.41
CA ALA A 229 -26.86 -26.78 36.65
C ALA A 229 -26.21 -25.65 35.86
N LYS A 230 -27.03 -24.67 35.45
CA LYS A 230 -26.63 -23.58 34.56
C LYS A 230 -27.41 -22.30 34.89
N SER A 231 -26.73 -21.16 34.82
CA SER A 231 -27.26 -19.82 35.17
C SER A 231 -26.39 -18.73 34.55
N ALA A 232 -26.92 -17.52 34.39
CA ALA A 232 -26.11 -16.37 34.01
C ALA A 232 -25.03 -16.08 35.07
N LYS A 233 -25.40 -16.25 36.35
CA LYS A 233 -24.52 -16.05 37.51
C LYS A 233 -23.70 -17.32 37.80
N THR A 234 -22.41 -17.26 37.51
CA THR A 234 -21.46 -18.29 37.92
C THR A 234 -20.19 -17.68 38.50
N TYR A 235 -19.56 -18.42 39.41
CA TYR A 235 -18.36 -18.02 40.15
C TYR A 235 -17.37 -19.18 40.21
N TYR A 236 -16.10 -18.85 40.43
CA TYR A 236 -15.05 -19.81 40.73
C TYR A 236 -14.37 -19.39 42.05
N TYR A 237 -14.06 -20.36 42.92
CA TYR A 237 -13.27 -20.15 44.13
C TYR A 237 -12.68 -21.47 44.65
N GLU A 238 -11.36 -21.51 44.90
CA GLU A 238 -10.62 -22.64 45.48
C GLU A 238 -10.98 -24.02 44.86
N GLY A 239 -10.68 -24.18 43.57
CA GLY A 239 -10.86 -25.45 42.87
C GLY A 239 -12.31 -25.87 42.66
N ARG A 240 -13.28 -24.94 42.75
CA ARG A 240 -14.71 -25.20 42.63
C ARG A 240 -15.43 -24.16 41.78
N PHE A 241 -16.43 -24.60 41.02
CA PHE A 241 -17.40 -23.74 40.35
C PHE A 241 -18.69 -23.64 41.16
N TYR A 242 -19.30 -22.45 41.19
CA TYR A 242 -20.56 -22.18 41.89
C TYR A 242 -21.56 -21.59 40.91
N VAL A 243 -22.77 -22.15 40.87
CA VAL A 243 -23.86 -21.73 39.99
C VAL A 243 -25.02 -21.25 40.85
N GLU A 244 -25.34 -19.96 40.79
CA GLU A 244 -26.46 -19.38 41.56
C GLU A 244 -27.75 -19.41 40.73
N THR A 245 -28.79 -20.03 41.25
CA THR A 245 -30.10 -20.18 40.59
C THR A 245 -31.21 -19.56 41.43
N ALA A 246 -32.40 -19.33 40.85
CA ALA A 246 -33.59 -18.89 41.58
C ALA A 246 -34.08 -19.91 42.65
N THR A 247 -33.44 -21.07 42.76
CA THR A 247 -33.68 -22.13 43.75
C THR A 247 -32.49 -22.34 44.70
N GLY A 248 -31.51 -21.41 44.71
CA GLY A 248 -30.31 -21.48 45.53
C GLY A 248 -29.01 -21.75 44.74
N THR A 249 -27.92 -21.88 45.48
CA THR A 249 -26.57 -22.09 44.94
C THR A 249 -26.23 -23.58 44.85
N SER A 250 -25.53 -23.96 43.78
CA SER A 250 -24.94 -25.30 43.62
C SER A 250 -23.43 -25.20 43.43
N CYS A 251 -22.66 -26.01 44.16
CA CYS A 251 -21.20 -26.05 44.11
C CYS A 251 -20.72 -27.33 43.40
N PHE A 252 -19.72 -27.23 42.53
CA PHE A 252 -19.18 -28.30 41.67
C PHE A 252 -17.64 -28.33 41.78
N PRO A 253 -16.98 -29.48 41.59
CA PRO A 253 -15.52 -29.51 41.46
C PRO A 253 -15.08 -28.76 40.18
N ALA A 254 -13.87 -28.18 40.18
CA ALA A 254 -13.22 -27.64 38.98
C ALA A 254 -12.17 -28.62 38.42
N VAL A 255 -12.46 -29.90 38.49
CA VAL A 255 -11.69 -31.04 37.95
C VAL A 255 -12.68 -32.10 37.46
N ASP A 256 -12.29 -32.90 36.46
CA ASP A 256 -13.11 -34.01 35.99
C ASP A 256 -12.89 -35.26 36.86
N GLU A 257 -13.91 -35.65 37.64
CA GLU A 257 -13.84 -36.76 38.58
C GLU A 257 -14.11 -38.14 37.92
N ASP A 258 -14.72 -38.20 36.73
CA ASP A 258 -14.91 -39.45 35.98
C ASP A 258 -14.79 -39.26 34.45
N PRO A 259 -13.55 -39.18 33.92
CA PRO A 259 -13.29 -39.10 32.48
C PRO A 259 -13.63 -40.40 31.71
N TYR A 260 -14.27 -41.38 32.36
CA TYR A 260 -14.79 -42.61 31.74
C TYR A 260 -16.33 -42.65 31.72
N ASP A 261 -17.01 -41.70 32.39
CA ASP A 261 -18.43 -41.40 32.17
C ASP A 261 -18.62 -40.83 30.76
N GLY A 262 -19.07 -41.67 29.83
CA GLY A 262 -19.37 -41.28 28.45
C GLY A 262 -20.50 -40.25 28.28
N SER A 263 -21.14 -39.78 29.36
CA SER A 263 -22.02 -38.61 29.33
C SER A 263 -21.29 -37.29 29.60
N ASN A 264 -20.20 -37.31 30.38
CA ASN A 264 -19.36 -36.16 30.68
C ASN A 264 -20.16 -34.97 31.31
N ILE A 265 -21.03 -35.30 32.28
CA ILE A 265 -21.88 -34.33 33.00
C ILE A 265 -21.58 -34.36 34.50
N GLN A 266 -21.00 -33.28 35.00
CA GLN A 266 -20.70 -33.11 36.41
C GLN A 266 -21.94 -32.80 37.25
N ARG A 267 -21.95 -33.30 38.49
CA ARG A 267 -23.00 -33.10 39.48
C ARG A 267 -22.48 -32.22 40.63
N PRO A 268 -23.36 -31.49 41.33
CA PRO A 268 -22.91 -30.65 42.42
C PRO A 268 -22.49 -31.50 43.64
N LEU A 269 -21.43 -31.06 44.31
CA LEU A 269 -21.01 -31.50 45.64
C LEU A 269 -22.11 -31.21 46.67
N TRP A 270 -22.77 -30.05 46.53
CA TRP A 270 -23.96 -29.66 47.29
C TRP A 270 -24.82 -28.65 46.52
N THR A 271 -26.12 -28.63 46.83
CA THR A 271 -27.06 -27.58 46.40
C THR A 271 -27.84 -27.11 47.63
N LYS A 272 -27.89 -25.79 47.88
CA LYS A 272 -28.54 -25.20 49.04
C LYS A 272 -29.17 -23.84 48.73
N ASP A 273 -30.25 -23.54 49.45
CA ASP A 273 -30.80 -22.19 49.50
C ASP A 273 -29.86 -21.27 50.30
N THR A 274 -29.18 -20.36 49.59
CA THR A 274 -28.31 -19.33 50.17
C THR A 274 -29.06 -18.02 50.47
N GLY A 275 -30.36 -17.94 50.15
CA GLY A 275 -31.17 -16.72 50.31
C GLY A 275 -30.98 -15.66 49.22
N SER A 276 -30.19 -15.96 48.18
CA SER A 276 -29.99 -15.05 47.04
C SER A 276 -31.11 -15.21 46.00
N PHE A 277 -31.73 -14.09 45.61
CA PHE A 277 -32.87 -14.07 44.69
C PHE A 277 -32.44 -13.75 43.25
N VAL A 278 -32.43 -14.76 42.38
CA VAL A 278 -32.25 -14.54 40.94
C VAL A 278 -33.57 -14.14 40.28
N THR A 279 -33.92 -12.86 40.37
CA THR A 279 -35.02 -12.26 39.60
C THR A 279 -34.56 -11.90 38.18
N ALA A 280 -35.51 -11.77 37.25
CA ALA A 280 -35.24 -11.30 35.88
C ALA A 280 -34.94 -9.79 35.79
N TYR A 281 -35.09 -9.05 36.89
CA TYR A 281 -34.70 -7.65 37.07
C TYR A 281 -34.15 -7.49 38.50
N GLU A 282 -32.82 -7.51 38.63
CA GLU A 282 -32.03 -6.87 39.70
C GLU A 282 -32.48 -7.13 41.16
N GLY A 283 -32.61 -8.40 41.56
CA GLY A 283 -33.07 -8.83 42.89
C GLY A 283 -32.08 -9.60 43.75
N GLY A 284 -30.84 -9.80 43.27
CA GLY A 284 -29.82 -10.53 44.01
C GLY A 284 -28.44 -10.06 43.59
N THR A 285 -27.58 -9.78 44.57
CA THR A 285 -26.18 -9.40 44.35
C THR A 285 -25.36 -10.55 43.77
N ALA A 286 -24.08 -10.30 43.46
CA ALA A 286 -23.16 -11.35 43.04
C ALA A 286 -22.43 -11.91 44.27
N MET A 287 -22.28 -13.24 44.34
CA MET A 287 -21.70 -13.93 45.51
C MET A 287 -20.17 -13.77 45.59
N LEU A 288 -19.71 -13.08 46.63
CA LEU A 288 -18.29 -12.92 46.96
C LEU A 288 -17.73 -14.15 47.68
N PHE A 289 -16.40 -14.30 47.68
CA PHE A 289 -15.69 -15.33 48.43
C PHE A 289 -14.44 -14.75 49.11
N HIS A 290 -14.16 -15.22 50.32
CA HIS A 290 -12.99 -14.84 51.12
C HIS A 290 -12.73 -15.93 52.18
N ASN A 291 -11.46 -16.28 52.43
CA ASN A 291 -11.01 -17.17 53.51
C ASN A 291 -11.87 -18.44 53.74
N GLY A 292 -12.26 -19.13 52.66
CA GLY A 292 -13.05 -20.37 52.73
C GLY A 292 -14.56 -20.19 52.92
N PHE A 293 -15.06 -18.96 53.04
CA PHE A 293 -16.50 -18.64 53.05
C PHE A 293 -16.93 -17.86 51.81
N SER A 294 -18.24 -17.90 51.56
CA SER A 294 -18.96 -17.10 50.57
C SER A 294 -19.79 -16.02 51.29
N MET A 295 -20.06 -14.90 50.64
CA MET A 295 -20.98 -13.86 51.11
C MET A 295 -21.96 -13.44 50.02
N VAL A 296 -23.23 -13.30 50.40
CA VAL A 296 -24.30 -12.76 49.56
C VAL A 296 -25.02 -11.62 50.29
N CYS A 297 -25.48 -10.62 49.54
CA CYS A 297 -26.51 -9.70 49.98
C CYS A 297 -27.87 -10.15 49.41
N GLY A 298 -28.78 -10.51 50.31
CA GLY A 298 -30.09 -11.08 50.00
C GLY A 298 -31.24 -10.25 50.59
N PHE A 299 -32.46 -10.66 50.25
CA PHE A 299 -33.70 -9.99 50.62
C PHE A 299 -34.67 -11.00 51.24
N ASP A 300 -35.39 -10.61 52.29
CA ASP A 300 -36.57 -11.35 52.73
C ASP A 300 -37.85 -10.78 52.09
N SER A 301 -38.92 -11.57 52.05
CA SER A 301 -40.18 -11.25 51.35
C SER A 301 -40.93 -10.01 51.85
N ASP A 302 -40.47 -9.38 52.92
CA ASP A 302 -41.01 -8.12 53.46
C ASP A 302 -40.23 -6.86 53.02
N GLY A 303 -39.18 -7.04 52.20
CA GLY A 303 -38.31 -5.97 51.69
C GLY A 303 -37.12 -5.64 52.58
N SER A 304 -36.82 -6.45 53.60
CA SER A 304 -35.63 -6.30 54.45
C SER A 304 -34.38 -6.86 53.77
N ILE A 305 -33.30 -6.07 53.72
CA ILE A 305 -32.00 -6.48 53.17
C ILE A 305 -31.12 -7.08 54.28
N TYR A 306 -30.35 -8.11 53.96
CA TYR A 306 -29.32 -8.68 54.82
C TYR A 306 -28.03 -9.04 54.07
N LEU A 307 -26.90 -8.99 54.77
CA LEU A 307 -25.69 -9.72 54.39
C LEU A 307 -25.72 -11.09 55.08
N GLN A 308 -25.29 -12.13 54.36
CA GLN A 308 -25.14 -13.49 54.89
C GLN A 308 -23.80 -14.08 54.44
N THR A 309 -23.09 -14.71 55.37
CA THR A 309 -21.93 -15.56 55.08
C THR A 309 -22.31 -17.04 55.12
N SER A 310 -21.65 -17.85 54.29
CA SER A 310 -21.87 -19.31 54.25
C SER A 310 -20.57 -20.03 53.86
N ASP A 311 -20.22 -21.10 54.57
CA ASP A 311 -19.03 -21.92 54.32
C ASP A 311 -19.00 -22.40 52.85
N ALA A 312 -17.93 -22.13 52.11
CA ALA A 312 -17.90 -22.39 50.67
C ALA A 312 -17.77 -23.89 50.35
N SER A 313 -17.31 -24.71 51.30
CA SER A 313 -17.13 -26.16 51.12
C SER A 313 -18.40 -26.97 51.30
N THR A 314 -19.35 -26.47 52.11
CA THR A 314 -20.59 -27.16 52.52
C THR A 314 -21.87 -26.38 52.23
N GLY A 315 -21.78 -25.07 52.02
CA GLY A 315 -22.90 -24.15 51.94
C GLY A 315 -23.69 -23.99 53.25
N GLU A 316 -23.16 -24.40 54.41
CA GLU A 316 -23.78 -24.07 55.71
C GLU A 316 -23.67 -22.57 55.99
N ARG A 317 -24.73 -21.98 56.56
CA ARG A 317 -24.73 -20.57 56.94
C ARG A 317 -23.86 -20.34 58.18
N ILE A 318 -22.94 -19.37 58.08
CA ILE A 318 -22.08 -18.93 59.18
C ILE A 318 -22.82 -17.85 59.99
N ASP A 319 -23.05 -16.67 59.39
CA ASP A 319 -23.74 -15.54 60.04
C ASP A 319 -24.71 -14.83 59.07
N ARG A 320 -25.64 -14.02 59.61
CA ARG A 320 -26.53 -13.13 58.85
C ARG A 320 -26.81 -11.87 59.65
N ILE A 321 -26.54 -10.69 59.06
CA ILE A 321 -26.90 -9.39 59.62
C ILE A 321 -27.88 -8.63 58.72
N TYR A 322 -28.92 -8.07 59.31
CA TYR A 322 -29.93 -7.25 58.62
C TYR A 322 -29.55 -5.76 58.64
N ILE A 323 -29.81 -5.07 57.53
CA ILE A 323 -29.57 -3.63 57.38
C ILE A 323 -30.92 -2.91 57.20
N PRO A 324 -31.67 -2.67 58.29
CA PRO A 324 -33.04 -2.15 58.22
C PRO A 324 -33.14 -0.74 57.59
N GLN A 325 -32.04 0.03 57.60
CA GLN A 325 -31.92 1.33 56.94
C GLN A 325 -32.07 1.23 55.41
N PHE A 326 -31.88 0.05 54.82
CA PHE A 326 -31.96 -0.19 53.38
C PHE A 326 -33.32 -0.74 52.93
N ARG A 327 -34.29 -0.89 53.85
CA ARG A 327 -35.58 -1.53 53.56
C ARG A 327 -36.30 -0.84 52.40
N GLY A 328 -36.62 -1.60 51.35
CA GLY A 328 -37.27 -1.07 50.13
C GLY A 328 -36.34 -0.35 49.14
N GLN A 329 -35.02 -0.39 49.35
CA GLN A 329 -34.02 -0.01 48.36
C GLN A 329 -33.59 -1.24 47.54
N PHE A 330 -32.87 -1.00 46.44
CA PHE A 330 -32.37 -2.06 45.54
C PHE A 330 -30.83 -2.13 45.58
N THR A 331 -30.28 -3.26 45.14
CA THR A 331 -28.84 -3.54 45.01
C THR A 331 -28.59 -4.24 43.69
N ASN A 332 -27.54 -3.89 42.93
CA ASN A 332 -27.26 -4.48 41.61
C ASN A 332 -25.92 -5.24 41.56
N LYS A 333 -25.46 -5.61 40.35
CA LYS A 333 -24.08 -6.06 40.08
C LYS A 333 -23.08 -5.02 40.58
N GLY A 334 -22.07 -5.45 41.35
CA GLY A 334 -21.01 -4.56 41.84
C GLY A 334 -21.44 -3.61 42.95
N TYR A 335 -22.31 -4.04 43.88
CA TYR A 335 -22.75 -3.23 45.04
C TYR A 335 -22.29 -3.82 46.39
N ILE A 336 -21.55 -4.93 46.41
CA ILE A 336 -20.88 -5.46 47.61
C ILE A 336 -19.40 -5.74 47.34
N GLU A 337 -18.56 -5.55 48.36
CA GLU A 337 -17.12 -5.84 48.36
C GLU A 337 -16.76 -6.55 49.69
N ILE A 338 -15.75 -7.44 49.67
CA ILE A 338 -15.00 -7.84 50.86
C ILE A 338 -13.54 -7.51 50.60
N SER A 339 -12.96 -6.64 51.43
CA SER A 339 -11.56 -6.24 51.35
C SER A 339 -11.10 -5.70 52.71
N GLU A 340 -9.84 -5.94 53.08
CA GLU A 340 -9.19 -5.41 54.29
C GLU A 340 -9.95 -5.63 55.62
N GLY A 341 -10.66 -6.76 55.73
CA GLY A 341 -11.46 -7.09 56.91
C GLY A 341 -12.75 -6.28 57.06
N TYR A 342 -13.21 -5.64 55.98
CA TYR A 342 -14.54 -5.04 55.86
C TYR A 342 -15.39 -5.80 54.85
N ALA A 343 -16.65 -6.01 55.18
CA ALA A 343 -17.71 -6.25 54.21
C ALA A 343 -18.46 -4.94 53.97
N THR A 344 -18.58 -4.52 52.71
CA THR A 344 -19.32 -3.30 52.33
C THR A 344 -20.55 -3.64 51.50
N VAL A 345 -21.56 -2.76 51.57
CA VAL A 345 -22.73 -2.84 50.69
C VAL A 345 -23.31 -1.46 50.41
N THR A 346 -23.64 -1.20 49.15
CA THR A 346 -24.22 0.06 48.68
C THR A 346 -25.62 -0.20 48.10
N THR A 347 -26.45 0.84 48.01
CA THR A 347 -27.80 0.74 47.43
C THR A 347 -28.06 1.75 46.32
N TYR A 348 -29.12 1.48 45.56
CA TYR A 348 -29.76 2.43 44.67
C TYR A 348 -31.26 2.57 44.95
N ALA A 349 -31.80 3.76 44.67
CA ALA A 349 -33.19 4.09 44.95
C ALA A 349 -34.18 3.53 43.90
N ALA A 350 -35.39 3.19 44.36
CA ALA A 350 -36.44 2.63 43.52
C ALA A 350 -36.82 3.49 42.31
N GLY A 351 -37.21 2.82 41.21
CA GLY A 351 -37.79 3.46 40.02
C GLY A 351 -36.78 3.77 38.90
N LEU A 352 -36.10 2.76 38.38
CA LEU A 352 -35.15 2.86 37.23
C LEU A 352 -35.63 3.78 36.08
N PHE A 353 -36.93 3.77 35.77
CA PHE A 353 -37.55 4.56 34.70
C PHE A 353 -38.57 5.61 35.18
N GLU A 354 -38.79 5.75 36.49
CA GLU A 354 -39.83 6.61 37.07
C GLU A 354 -39.23 7.62 38.05
N PHE A 355 -39.41 8.92 37.77
CA PHE A 355 -38.92 9.99 38.63
C PHE A 355 -39.65 10.01 39.97
N SER A 356 -38.91 9.79 41.05
CA SER A 356 -39.35 9.99 42.44
C SER A 356 -38.45 11.06 43.11
N PRO A 357 -39.02 11.99 43.90
CA PRO A 357 -38.24 13.02 44.60
C PRO A 357 -37.52 12.52 45.86
N GLU A 358 -37.81 11.31 46.35
CA GLU A 358 -37.27 10.76 47.61
C GLU A 358 -36.22 9.65 47.34
N ARG A 359 -35.34 9.87 46.37
CA ARG A 359 -34.29 8.90 45.97
C ARG A 359 -33.10 8.92 46.92
N ILE A 360 -33.22 8.24 48.05
CA ILE A 360 -32.14 8.04 49.03
C ILE A 360 -31.21 6.91 48.57
N TYR A 361 -29.91 7.18 48.53
CA TYR A 361 -28.84 6.20 48.32
C TYR A 361 -28.07 6.02 49.62
N ASN A 362 -27.69 4.79 49.96
CA ASN A 362 -26.91 4.50 51.17
C ASN A 362 -25.66 3.68 50.85
N VAL A 363 -24.68 3.78 51.75
CA VAL A 363 -23.53 2.89 51.86
C VAL A 363 -23.44 2.37 53.28
N ALA A 364 -23.04 1.11 53.44
CA ALA A 364 -22.79 0.48 54.72
C ALA A 364 -21.46 -0.26 54.72
N SER A 365 -20.88 -0.36 55.90
CA SER A 365 -19.65 -1.09 56.18
C SER A 365 -19.79 -1.80 57.53
N ILE A 366 -19.18 -2.98 57.64
CA ILE A 366 -19.09 -3.77 58.85
C ILE A 366 -17.76 -4.54 58.86
N ARG A 367 -17.13 -4.71 60.02
CA ARG A 367 -15.96 -5.59 60.16
C ARG A 367 -16.39 -7.05 60.02
N ILE A 368 -15.56 -7.84 59.35
CA ILE A 368 -15.76 -9.28 59.15
C ILE A 368 -14.48 -10.03 59.54
N GLY A 369 -14.63 -11.13 60.28
CA GLY A 369 -13.52 -11.98 60.71
C GLY A 369 -13.03 -12.92 59.61
N GLU A 370 -11.82 -13.48 59.80
CA GLU A 370 -11.29 -14.55 58.94
C GLU A 370 -12.15 -15.83 58.98
N ASP A 371 -12.99 -15.97 60.01
CA ASP A 371 -13.97 -17.04 60.20
C ASP A 371 -15.34 -16.77 59.55
N GLY A 372 -15.52 -15.61 58.90
CA GLY A 372 -16.78 -15.22 58.27
C GLY A 372 -17.86 -14.74 59.23
N LEU A 373 -17.56 -14.50 60.50
CA LEU A 373 -18.47 -13.83 61.43
C LEU A 373 -18.43 -12.30 61.20
N PHE A 374 -19.59 -11.64 61.27
CA PHE A 374 -19.64 -10.19 61.30
C PHE A 374 -19.43 -9.66 62.72
N ASP A 375 -18.76 -8.51 62.90
CA ASP A 375 -18.89 -7.75 64.14
C ASP A 375 -20.10 -6.81 64.04
N HIS A 376 -21.26 -7.31 64.50
CA HIS A 376 -22.54 -6.60 64.49
C HIS A 376 -22.49 -5.24 65.21
N ALA A 377 -21.54 -5.01 66.13
CA ALA A 377 -21.37 -3.72 66.81
C ALA A 377 -20.68 -2.66 65.93
N THR A 378 -20.01 -3.08 64.84
CA THR A 378 -19.32 -2.18 63.89
C THR A 378 -20.17 -1.76 62.69
N LEU A 379 -21.42 -2.23 62.58
CA LEU A 379 -22.31 -1.86 61.46
C LEU A 379 -22.50 -0.34 61.39
N LYS A 380 -21.99 0.27 60.32
CA LYS A 380 -22.13 1.69 60.02
C LYS A 380 -22.91 1.88 58.74
N VAL A 381 -23.81 2.86 58.73
CA VAL A 381 -24.63 3.23 57.58
C VAL A 381 -24.56 4.74 57.37
N ARG A 382 -24.30 5.18 56.13
CA ARG A 382 -24.38 6.57 55.67
C ARG A 382 -25.37 6.68 54.53
N SER A 383 -26.00 7.85 54.42
CA SER A 383 -26.72 8.24 53.20
C SER A 383 -25.88 9.20 52.38
N ASN A 384 -25.83 8.97 51.07
CA ASN A 384 -25.03 9.76 50.12
C ASN A 384 -25.87 10.87 49.45
N GLY A 385 -27.04 11.19 50.01
CA GLY A 385 -27.91 12.28 49.56
C GLY A 385 -29.09 11.84 48.69
N THR A 386 -29.71 12.83 48.06
CA THR A 386 -31.00 12.72 47.33
C THR A 386 -30.94 13.09 45.86
N ASP A 387 -29.78 13.55 45.37
CA ASP A 387 -29.61 14.00 43.98
C ASP A 387 -29.56 12.78 43.06
N GLY A 388 -30.71 12.49 42.44
CA GLY A 388 -30.99 11.19 41.82
C GLY A 388 -29.95 10.71 40.81
N GLY A 389 -29.23 9.65 41.17
CA GLY A 389 -28.35 8.90 40.28
C GLY A 389 -27.66 7.75 41.03
N PHE A 390 -27.35 6.70 40.29
CA PHE A 390 -26.85 5.40 40.79
C PHE A 390 -25.56 5.48 41.62
N SER A 391 -25.25 4.38 42.32
CA SER A 391 -24.00 4.19 43.06
C SER A 391 -23.07 3.17 42.37
N THR A 392 -21.82 3.11 42.83
CA THR A 392 -20.83 2.04 42.60
C THR A 392 -20.72 1.15 43.83
N ALA A 393 -19.86 0.13 43.79
CA ALA A 393 -19.33 -0.51 44.99
C ALA A 393 -18.65 0.53 45.89
N LEU A 394 -18.62 0.26 47.20
CA LEU A 394 -17.68 0.91 48.12
C LEU A 394 -16.42 0.05 48.18
N ILE A 395 -15.47 0.33 47.29
CA ILE A 395 -14.24 -0.45 47.10
C ILE A 395 -13.24 -0.02 48.17
N VAL A 396 -12.64 -0.96 48.91
CA VAL A 396 -11.73 -0.66 50.02
C VAL A 396 -10.27 -0.96 49.64
N SER A 397 -9.41 0.03 49.85
CA SER A 397 -7.96 -0.03 49.65
C SER A 397 -7.25 0.95 50.60
N GLY A 398 -6.22 0.49 51.31
CA GLY A 398 -5.42 1.30 52.23
C GLY A 398 -6.18 1.85 53.45
N GLY A 399 -7.23 1.17 53.90
CA GLY A 399 -8.16 1.65 54.94
C GLY A 399 -9.15 2.72 54.45
N LEU A 400 -9.16 3.03 53.15
CA LEU A 400 -10.03 4.03 52.54
C LEU A 400 -11.08 3.38 51.63
N GLY A 401 -12.31 3.86 51.70
CA GLY A 401 -13.46 3.39 50.93
C GLY A 401 -13.84 4.35 49.82
N TYR A 402 -13.74 3.91 48.57
CA TYR A 402 -13.97 4.71 47.37
C TYR A 402 -15.35 4.37 46.78
N VAL A 403 -16.19 5.38 46.59
CA VAL A 403 -17.53 5.24 45.96
C VAL A 403 -17.90 6.50 45.18
N SER A 404 -18.48 6.33 43.99
CA SER A 404 -19.30 7.36 43.33
C SER A 404 -20.79 7.07 43.55
N SER A 405 -21.54 8.09 43.96
CA SER A 405 -23.00 8.09 44.14
C SER A 405 -23.58 9.42 43.66
N GLY A 406 -24.67 9.42 42.89
CA GLY A 406 -25.41 10.65 42.56
C GLY A 406 -24.57 11.76 41.89
N GLY A 407 -23.52 11.40 41.12
CA GLY A 407 -22.61 12.37 40.50
C GLY A 407 -21.59 12.97 41.49
N THR A 408 -21.36 12.33 42.63
CA THR A 408 -20.36 12.73 43.63
C THR A 408 -19.44 11.56 43.95
N PHE A 409 -18.15 11.70 43.64
CA PHE A 409 -17.13 10.79 44.12
C PHE A 409 -16.79 11.13 45.57
N THR A 410 -16.73 10.13 46.44
CA THR A 410 -16.45 10.29 47.87
C THR A 410 -15.47 9.21 48.32
N VAL A 411 -14.47 9.63 49.11
CA VAL A 411 -13.54 8.76 49.82
C VAL A 411 -13.88 8.82 51.30
N TYR A 412 -14.09 7.66 51.91
CA TYR A 412 -14.36 7.49 53.34
C TYR A 412 -13.13 6.93 54.05
N ASP A 413 -12.87 7.39 55.27
CA ASP A 413 -12.07 6.62 56.23
C ASP A 413 -12.93 5.44 56.71
N MET A 414 -12.47 4.20 56.52
CA MET A 414 -13.32 3.02 56.76
C MET A 414 -13.49 2.68 58.25
N GLU A 415 -12.58 3.14 59.11
CA GLU A 415 -12.68 2.94 60.56
C GLU A 415 -13.76 3.83 61.18
N THR A 416 -13.97 5.05 60.66
CA THR A 416 -14.98 6.01 61.11
C THR A 416 -16.26 6.00 60.26
N MET A 417 -16.16 5.69 58.98
CA MET A 417 -17.12 5.98 57.91
C MET A 417 -17.47 7.47 57.78
N GLU A 418 -16.54 8.38 58.07
CA GLU A 418 -16.66 9.80 57.70
C GLU A 418 -15.95 10.09 56.36
N PRO A 419 -16.43 11.04 55.53
CA PRO A 419 -15.73 11.44 54.30
C PRO A 419 -14.40 12.13 54.61
N VAL A 420 -13.30 11.65 54.02
CA VAL A 420 -12.00 12.35 54.02
C VAL A 420 -11.85 13.29 52.83
N ALA A 421 -12.45 12.93 51.69
CA ALA A 421 -12.47 13.75 50.47
C ALA A 421 -13.77 13.52 49.69
N SER A 422 -14.28 14.56 49.01
CA SER A 422 -15.39 14.41 48.06
C SER A 422 -15.33 15.43 46.93
N LYS A 423 -15.84 15.06 45.76
CA LYS A 423 -15.87 15.93 44.57
C LYS A 423 -17.09 15.62 43.70
N LYS A 424 -17.90 16.65 43.46
CA LYS A 424 -19.13 16.57 42.67
C LYS A 424 -18.87 16.97 41.22
N ASN A 425 -19.34 16.13 40.29
CA ASN A 425 -19.31 16.37 38.85
C ASN A 425 -20.48 15.62 38.20
N ALA A 426 -21.34 16.32 37.47
CA ALA A 426 -22.54 15.76 36.83
C ALA A 426 -22.24 14.69 35.76
N MET A 427 -20.99 14.49 35.36
CA MET A 427 -20.59 13.37 34.49
C MET A 427 -20.33 12.06 35.25
N LEU A 428 -20.21 12.08 36.59
CA LEU A 428 -19.93 10.90 37.42
C LEU A 428 -21.17 10.11 37.86
N TYR A 429 -22.28 10.22 37.12
CA TYR A 429 -23.40 9.27 37.24
C TYR A 429 -22.98 7.94 36.61
N CYS A 430 -23.03 6.84 37.35
CA CYS A 430 -22.41 5.55 36.96
C CYS A 430 -23.20 4.36 37.54
N HIS A 431 -23.58 3.39 36.70
CA HIS A 431 -24.46 2.29 37.11
C HIS A 431 -23.66 1.00 37.35
N GLY A 432 -23.22 0.81 38.60
CA GLY A 432 -22.76 -0.49 39.10
C GLY A 432 -21.35 -0.95 38.72
N SER A 433 -20.49 -0.07 38.20
CA SER A 433 -19.09 -0.44 37.93
C SER A 433 -18.10 0.72 38.02
N MET A 434 -17.02 0.46 38.73
CA MET A 434 -15.84 1.29 38.93
C MET A 434 -14.70 0.33 39.31
N ALA A 435 -13.47 0.65 38.95
CA ALA A 435 -12.29 -0.06 39.43
C ALA A 435 -11.22 0.94 39.89
N ILE A 436 -10.35 0.55 40.83
CA ILE A 436 -9.28 1.43 41.36
C ILE A 436 -7.89 0.79 41.25
N SER A 437 -6.87 1.60 41.00
CA SER A 437 -5.46 1.21 41.19
C SER A 437 -4.86 1.92 42.39
N ALA A 438 -4.14 1.16 43.23
CA ALA A 438 -3.28 1.66 44.29
C ALA A 438 -1.78 1.44 44.01
N GLY A 439 -1.41 0.99 42.80
CA GLY A 439 -0.01 0.75 42.41
C GLY A 439 0.82 2.04 42.25
N HIS A 440 0.16 3.18 42.15
CA HIS A 440 0.79 4.50 41.98
C HIS A 440 1.36 5.04 43.31
N PRO A 441 2.67 5.31 43.43
CA PRO A 441 3.28 5.74 44.70
C PRO A 441 2.65 7.01 45.30
N GLY A 442 1.90 6.84 46.40
CA GLY A 442 1.25 7.94 47.12
C GLY A 442 -0.07 8.42 46.51
N LYS A 443 -0.62 7.71 45.52
CA LYS A 443 -1.90 8.04 44.87
C LYS A 443 -2.81 6.81 44.75
N VAL A 444 -4.10 7.06 44.60
CA VAL A 444 -5.07 6.05 44.13
C VAL A 444 -5.82 6.62 42.93
N TYR A 445 -5.91 5.86 41.85
CA TYR A 445 -6.67 6.22 40.65
C TYR A 445 -7.95 5.41 40.57
N ALA A 446 -9.09 6.07 40.37
CA ALA A 446 -10.38 5.42 40.18
C ALA A 446 -10.90 5.65 38.76
N TYR A 447 -11.30 4.56 38.11
CA TYR A 447 -11.70 4.48 36.71
C TYR A 447 -13.22 4.25 36.63
N ILE A 448 -13.94 5.21 36.04
CA ILE A 448 -15.40 5.22 35.97
C ILE A 448 -15.86 5.39 34.52
N ILE A 449 -16.65 4.44 34.04
CA ILE A 449 -17.43 4.61 32.81
C ILE A 449 -18.81 5.16 33.21
N PRO A 450 -19.24 6.31 32.67
CA PRO A 450 -20.48 6.94 33.11
C PRO A 450 -21.72 6.29 32.47
N TYR A 451 -22.85 6.35 33.18
CA TYR A 451 -24.16 5.94 32.70
C TYR A 451 -24.85 7.10 31.96
N ASN A 452 -24.24 7.51 30.84
CA ASN A 452 -24.76 8.53 29.93
C ASN A 452 -24.22 8.27 28.51
N ALA A 453 -24.47 9.16 27.55
CA ALA A 453 -24.00 9.01 26.16
C ALA A 453 -22.54 9.48 25.94
N SER A 454 -21.66 9.36 26.93
CA SER A 454 -20.25 9.75 26.84
C SER A 454 -19.46 8.81 25.92
N THR A 455 -18.41 9.35 25.28
CA THR A 455 -17.34 8.60 24.61
C THR A 455 -16.11 8.40 25.50
N ASP A 456 -16.14 8.94 26.72
CA ASP A 456 -14.97 9.15 27.56
C ASP A 456 -15.05 8.33 28.85
N LEU A 457 -13.91 7.79 29.28
CA LEU A 457 -13.72 7.14 30.58
C LEU A 457 -13.17 8.17 31.57
N TYR A 458 -13.81 8.34 32.72
CA TYR A 458 -13.40 9.31 33.73
C TYR A 458 -12.38 8.72 34.69
N VAL A 459 -11.35 9.51 34.98
CA VAL A 459 -10.25 9.15 35.89
C VAL A 459 -10.30 10.12 37.07
N ILE A 460 -10.42 9.61 38.29
CA ILE A 460 -10.32 10.38 39.52
C ILE A 460 -8.99 10.02 40.18
N GLU A 461 -8.14 11.01 40.39
CA GLU A 461 -6.90 10.86 41.14
C GLU A 461 -7.13 11.32 42.58
N HIS A 462 -6.78 10.48 43.55
CA HIS A 462 -6.71 10.81 44.97
C HIS A 462 -5.25 10.88 45.42
N ASP A 463 -4.77 12.09 45.73
CA ASP A 463 -3.45 12.30 46.33
C ASP A 463 -3.51 12.05 47.84
N LEU A 464 -2.82 11.00 48.31
CA LEU A 464 -2.94 10.53 49.70
C LEU A 464 -2.27 11.47 50.71
N ALA A 465 -1.34 12.32 50.28
CA ALA A 465 -0.63 13.27 51.15
C ALA A 465 -1.48 14.51 51.49
N SER A 466 -2.33 14.93 50.56
CA SER A 466 -3.21 16.10 50.68
C SER A 466 -4.70 15.78 50.88
N ASN A 467 -5.11 14.53 50.63
CA ASN A 467 -6.50 14.10 50.47
C ASN A 467 -7.26 14.94 49.42
N SER A 468 -6.54 15.40 48.37
CA SER A 468 -7.14 16.17 47.29
C SER A 468 -7.58 15.26 46.14
N LEU A 469 -8.68 15.65 45.49
CA LEU A 469 -9.25 14.91 44.37
C LEU A 469 -9.09 15.69 43.06
N SER A 470 -8.34 15.14 42.12
CA SER A 470 -8.28 15.56 40.73
C SER A 470 -9.32 14.76 39.91
N ILE A 471 -9.84 15.34 38.82
CA ILE A 471 -10.70 14.62 37.86
C ILE A 471 -10.21 14.97 36.46
N SER A 472 -9.86 13.96 35.70
CA SER A 472 -9.51 14.00 34.28
C SER A 472 -10.32 12.95 33.52
N ARG A 473 -10.05 12.78 32.22
CA ARG A 473 -10.75 11.81 31.38
C ARG A 473 -9.84 11.31 30.27
N MET A 474 -10.02 10.04 29.91
CA MET A 474 -9.52 9.47 28.67
C MET A 474 -10.59 9.73 27.61
N GLU A 475 -10.29 10.60 26.63
CA GLU A 475 -11.26 11.10 25.65
C GLU A 475 -11.42 10.15 24.45
N GLY A 476 -12.66 9.97 23.97
CA GLY A 476 -12.94 9.22 22.74
C GLY A 476 -12.71 7.70 22.80
N VAL A 477 -12.44 7.16 24.00
CA VAL A 477 -12.06 5.75 24.21
C VAL A 477 -13.22 4.75 24.21
N ALA A 478 -14.47 5.21 24.14
CA ALA A 478 -15.68 4.38 24.13
C ALA A 478 -16.69 4.85 23.06
N ASP A 479 -17.56 3.93 22.62
CA ASP A 479 -18.75 4.28 21.84
C ASP A 479 -19.77 5.01 22.72
N SER A 480 -20.41 6.05 22.18
CA SER A 480 -21.47 6.83 22.85
C SER A 480 -22.71 5.98 23.15
N GLN A 481 -22.71 5.31 24.31
CA GLN A 481 -23.80 4.53 24.90
C GLN A 481 -23.68 4.55 26.43
N TYR A 482 -24.80 4.28 27.11
CA TYR A 482 -24.82 4.00 28.54
C TYR A 482 -23.83 2.87 28.92
N SER A 483 -23.44 2.79 30.20
CA SER A 483 -22.61 1.68 30.69
C SER A 483 -23.13 1.10 31.99
N SER A 484 -23.59 -0.14 31.90
CA SER A 484 -23.95 -1.00 33.03
C SER A 484 -22.87 -2.06 33.33
N GLN A 485 -21.66 -1.88 32.78
CA GLN A 485 -20.67 -2.95 32.63
C GLN A 485 -19.30 -2.60 33.26
N GLN A 486 -18.50 -3.65 33.50
CA GLN A 486 -17.30 -3.59 34.32
C GLN A 486 -16.04 -3.07 33.61
N VAL A 487 -15.17 -2.52 34.46
CA VAL A 487 -13.76 -2.22 34.20
C VAL A 487 -12.94 -3.32 34.87
N HIS A 488 -11.99 -3.87 34.13
CA HIS A 488 -11.05 -4.91 34.57
C HIS A 488 -9.62 -4.43 34.28
N PHE A 489 -8.66 -4.96 35.03
CA PHE A 489 -7.24 -4.76 34.77
C PHE A 489 -6.62 -6.05 34.19
N LEU A 490 -5.61 -5.89 33.34
CA LEU A 490 -4.67 -6.94 32.97
C LEU A 490 -3.49 -6.95 33.95
N ALA A 491 -2.69 -8.01 33.93
CA ALA A 491 -1.47 -8.15 34.74
C ALA A 491 -0.36 -7.13 34.41
N ASP A 492 -0.44 -6.43 33.28
CA ASP A 492 0.48 -5.36 32.86
C ASP A 492 -0.05 -3.94 33.19
N GLY A 493 -1.19 -3.84 33.90
CA GLY A 493 -1.84 -2.56 34.20
C GLY A 493 -2.81 -2.04 33.14
N SER A 494 -2.87 -2.66 31.96
CA SER A 494 -3.82 -2.27 30.92
C SER A 494 -5.28 -2.46 31.40
N ILE A 495 -6.16 -1.57 30.96
CA ILE A 495 -7.55 -1.47 31.40
C ILE A 495 -8.47 -2.01 30.31
N VAL A 496 -9.22 -3.08 30.60
CA VAL A 496 -10.16 -3.73 29.67
C VAL A 496 -11.58 -3.56 30.17
N TYR A 497 -12.49 -3.11 29.31
CA TYR A 497 -13.88 -2.84 29.71
C TYR A 497 -14.87 -3.00 28.57
N THR A 498 -16.16 -3.02 28.91
CA THR A 498 -17.28 -2.94 27.96
C THR A 498 -18.18 -1.76 28.33
N ASN A 499 -19.06 -1.36 27.41
CA ASN A 499 -20.25 -0.56 27.73
C ASN A 499 -21.44 -1.08 26.91
N ASP A 500 -22.61 -0.45 27.02
CA ASP A 500 -23.85 -0.97 26.43
C ASP A 500 -23.87 -0.88 24.89
N SER A 501 -22.78 -0.44 24.24
CA SER A 501 -22.54 -0.62 22.80
C SER A 501 -22.30 -2.08 22.39
N GLY A 502 -21.99 -2.97 23.35
CA GLY A 502 -21.66 -4.37 23.09
C GLY A 502 -20.24 -4.62 22.59
N LYS A 503 -19.40 -3.59 22.53
CA LYS A 503 -17.96 -3.68 22.26
C LYS A 503 -17.15 -3.87 23.54
N LEU A 504 -16.02 -4.53 23.38
CA LEU A 504 -14.92 -4.66 24.34
C LEU A 504 -13.80 -3.71 23.92
N PHE A 505 -13.32 -2.89 24.84
CA PHE A 505 -12.27 -1.89 24.62
C PHE A 505 -11.07 -2.22 25.52
N CYS A 506 -9.86 -1.89 25.06
CA CYS A 506 -8.66 -1.92 25.88
C CYS A 506 -7.92 -0.58 25.80
N ILE A 507 -7.49 -0.09 26.96
CA ILE A 507 -6.58 1.04 27.12
C ILE A 507 -5.30 0.53 27.76
N ARG A 508 -4.14 1.02 27.33
CA ARG A 508 -2.84 0.72 27.95
C ARG A 508 -1.99 1.98 28.08
N HIS A 509 -0.86 1.89 28.80
CA HIS A 509 0.19 2.91 28.72
C HIS A 509 0.66 3.04 27.27
N GLY A 510 0.64 4.25 26.73
CA GLY A 510 1.17 4.51 25.40
C GLY A 510 2.66 4.33 25.34
N ASP A 511 3.16 3.94 24.17
CA ASP A 511 4.58 3.67 23.97
C ASP A 511 5.41 4.94 24.24
N PRO A 512 6.68 4.83 24.68
CA PRO A 512 7.53 6.00 24.86
C PRO A 512 7.75 6.71 23.53
N VAL A 513 7.59 8.04 23.49
CA VAL A 513 7.88 8.87 22.32
C VAL A 513 9.32 8.63 21.87
N GLN A 514 9.53 8.23 20.61
CA GLN A 514 10.85 8.00 20.03
C GLN A 514 11.32 9.19 19.19
N SER A 515 10.38 9.90 18.54
CA SER A 515 10.63 11.19 17.90
C SER A 515 9.38 12.07 17.87
N VAL A 516 9.58 13.38 17.93
CA VAL A 516 8.59 14.39 17.58
C VAL A 516 8.83 14.82 16.13
N VAL A 517 7.78 15.11 15.36
CA VAL A 517 7.86 15.62 13.99
C VAL A 517 6.90 16.80 13.84
N LEU A 518 7.40 17.96 13.40
CA LEU A 518 6.60 19.14 13.09
C LEU A 518 6.09 19.09 11.64
N ASP A 519 4.90 19.66 11.41
CA ASP A 519 4.31 19.80 10.07
C ASP A 519 5.09 20.75 9.14
N LYS A 520 5.99 21.57 9.71
CA LYS A 520 6.89 22.49 9.01
C LYS A 520 8.26 22.48 9.70
N THR A 521 9.32 22.39 8.92
CA THR A 521 10.72 22.58 9.39
C THR A 521 11.22 24.01 9.14
N ALA A 522 10.54 24.78 8.29
CA ALA A 522 10.77 26.20 8.09
C ALA A 522 9.48 26.90 7.64
N ALA A 523 9.36 28.19 7.94
CA ALA A 523 8.27 29.06 7.50
C ALA A 523 8.73 30.52 7.43
N SER A 524 8.00 31.35 6.69
CA SER A 524 8.18 32.80 6.70
C SER A 524 6.85 33.52 6.90
N ILE A 525 6.83 34.54 7.76
CA ILE A 525 5.62 35.28 8.13
C ILE A 525 5.93 36.79 8.30
N PRO A 526 4.98 37.68 7.95
CA PRO A 526 5.13 39.11 8.18
C PRO A 526 5.14 39.47 9.67
N VAL A 527 5.78 40.59 10.02
CA VAL A 527 5.73 41.17 11.37
C VAL A 527 4.26 41.40 11.77
N GLY A 528 3.86 40.90 12.95
CA GLY A 528 2.47 40.89 13.42
C GLY A 528 1.59 39.78 12.85
N GLY A 529 2.12 38.93 11.97
CA GLY A 529 1.46 37.69 11.51
C GLY A 529 1.56 36.55 12.52
N THR A 530 0.74 35.52 12.33
CA THR A 530 0.77 34.29 13.15
C THR A 530 0.90 33.04 12.28
N LEU A 531 1.42 31.97 12.88
CA LEU A 531 1.62 30.66 12.26
C LEU A 531 1.28 29.57 13.27
N ASN A 532 0.36 28.67 12.93
CA ASN A 532 0.18 27.45 13.69
C ASN A 532 1.13 26.36 13.19
N LEU A 533 1.91 25.79 14.10
CA LEU A 533 2.69 24.58 13.93
C LEU A 533 1.94 23.42 14.59
N THR A 534 1.89 22.28 13.91
CA THR A 534 1.31 21.04 14.47
C THR A 534 2.40 19.98 14.60
N ALA A 535 2.25 19.10 15.59
CA ALA A 535 3.23 18.09 15.93
C ALA A 535 2.60 16.69 15.91
N SER A 536 3.39 15.73 15.43
CA SER A 536 3.10 14.29 15.47
C SER A 536 4.23 13.56 16.20
N PHE A 537 3.96 12.33 16.64
CA PHE A 537 4.85 11.52 17.45
C PHE A 537 5.04 10.17 16.77
N LEU A 538 6.25 9.62 16.81
CA LEU A 538 6.50 8.24 16.40
C LEU A 538 6.95 7.41 17.62
N PRO A 539 6.45 6.16 17.77
CA PRO A 539 5.36 5.56 16.99
C PRO A 539 4.02 6.27 17.23
N ASP A 540 3.02 6.10 16.35
CA ASP A 540 1.70 6.72 16.50
C ASP A 540 0.98 6.27 17.80
N THR A 541 1.37 5.11 18.33
CA THR A 541 1.00 4.53 19.63
C THR A 541 1.65 5.24 20.84
N ALA A 542 2.38 6.33 20.64
CA ALA A 542 2.96 7.09 21.75
C ALA A 542 1.89 7.84 22.56
N GLY A 543 1.94 7.64 23.89
CA GLY A 543 0.93 8.12 24.84
C GLY A 543 1.07 9.58 25.21
N ILE A 544 2.23 9.96 25.77
CA ILE A 544 2.44 11.31 26.30
C ILE A 544 2.59 12.32 25.15
N ARG A 545 1.49 13.03 24.84
CA ARG A 545 1.39 13.99 23.74
C ARG A 545 1.59 15.45 24.16
N THR A 546 1.89 15.68 25.44
CA THR A 546 2.18 17.01 25.98
C THR A 546 3.56 17.51 25.52
N LEU A 547 3.58 18.69 24.89
CA LEU A 547 4.78 19.33 24.37
C LEU A 547 5.07 20.65 25.08
N THR A 548 6.31 20.84 25.48
CA THR A 548 6.85 22.15 25.84
C THR A 548 7.31 22.84 24.55
N TRP A 549 6.80 24.05 24.30
CA TRP A 549 7.17 24.87 23.15
C TRP A 549 8.08 26.01 23.61
N THR A 550 9.12 26.31 22.83
CA THR A 550 10.11 27.36 23.12
C THR A 550 10.53 28.08 21.84
N SER A 551 10.89 29.36 21.97
CA SER A 551 11.64 30.11 20.96
C SER A 551 13.06 30.35 21.47
N ASP A 552 14.05 30.42 20.59
CA ASP A 552 15.42 30.86 20.96
C ASP A 552 15.54 32.40 21.01
N ASP A 553 14.71 33.12 20.25
CA ASP A 553 14.56 34.57 20.29
C ASP A 553 13.08 35.00 20.38
N GLU A 554 12.60 35.14 21.61
CA GLU A 554 11.26 35.67 21.93
C GLU A 554 11.07 37.16 21.57
N SER A 555 12.11 37.87 21.10
CA SER A 555 11.96 39.24 20.58
C SER A 555 11.68 39.28 19.07
N VAL A 556 12.05 38.22 18.35
CA VAL A 556 11.69 37.99 16.95
C VAL A 556 10.32 37.31 16.86
N ALA A 557 10.12 36.18 17.55
CA ALA A 557 8.84 35.48 17.58
C ALA A 557 8.62 34.70 18.89
N THR A 558 7.41 34.76 19.44
CA THR A 558 6.98 33.94 20.59
C THR A 558 6.16 32.74 20.14
N VAL A 559 6.03 31.73 21.00
CA VAL A 559 5.18 30.53 20.74
C VAL A 559 4.38 30.14 21.97
N GLN A 560 3.12 29.74 21.78
CA GLN A 560 2.30 29.11 22.81
C GLN A 560 1.44 27.99 22.22
N TYR A 561 1.58 26.76 22.74
CA TYR A 561 0.85 25.56 22.27
C TYR A 561 0.94 25.26 20.75
N GLY A 562 1.98 25.77 20.07
CA GLY A 562 2.16 25.66 18.62
C GLY A 562 1.70 26.88 17.82
N GLU A 563 0.95 27.82 18.42
CA GLU A 563 0.69 29.14 17.82
C GLU A 563 1.94 30.03 17.98
N VAL A 564 2.55 30.41 16.86
CA VAL A 564 3.70 31.30 16.78
C VAL A 564 3.23 32.71 16.39
N VAL A 565 3.75 33.73 17.06
CA VAL A 565 3.43 35.15 16.80
C VAL A 565 4.70 35.91 16.44
N ALA A 566 4.70 36.56 15.27
CA ALA A 566 5.81 37.37 14.78
C ALA A 566 5.82 38.77 15.41
N LEU A 567 6.94 39.16 16.03
CA LEU A 567 7.08 40.43 16.77
C LEU A 567 8.03 41.43 16.09
N SER A 568 9.15 40.97 15.53
CA SER A 568 10.11 41.84 14.84
C SER A 568 10.91 41.10 13.75
N ASP A 569 11.48 41.86 12.81
CA ASP A 569 12.24 41.34 11.65
C ASP A 569 13.48 40.55 12.10
N GLY A 570 13.62 39.30 11.64
CA GLY A 570 14.66 38.38 12.12
C GLY A 570 14.38 36.90 11.85
N ILE A 571 15.11 36.01 12.53
CA ILE A 571 14.92 34.54 12.46
C ILE A 571 14.86 33.99 13.88
N ALA A 572 13.87 33.12 14.16
CA ALA A 572 13.71 32.39 15.41
C ALA A 572 13.52 30.88 15.16
N HIS A 573 14.04 30.05 16.05
CA HIS A 573 13.95 28.58 16.03
C HIS A 573 12.91 28.09 17.03
N ILE A 574 11.69 27.88 16.53
CA ILE A 574 10.58 27.39 17.35
C ILE A 574 10.74 25.88 17.55
N THR A 575 10.98 25.46 18.80
CA THR A 575 11.24 24.06 19.17
C THR A 575 10.13 23.50 20.05
N ALA A 576 9.62 22.33 19.67
CA ALA A 576 8.69 21.52 20.46
C ALA A 576 9.43 20.31 21.06
N THR A 577 9.24 20.07 22.36
CA THR A 577 9.94 19.01 23.12
C THR A 577 8.94 18.21 23.96
N SER A 578 8.99 16.88 23.86
CA SER A 578 8.17 15.96 24.66
C SER A 578 8.67 15.83 26.10
N SER A 579 7.83 15.29 26.99
CA SER A 579 8.17 15.03 28.40
C SER A 579 9.45 14.20 28.61
N ASN A 580 9.77 13.30 27.69
CA ASN A 580 10.98 12.46 27.71
C ASN A 580 12.16 13.02 26.90
N GLY A 581 12.06 14.25 26.38
CA GLY A 581 13.18 14.99 25.77
C GLY A 581 13.40 14.81 24.27
N CYS A 582 12.53 14.07 23.55
CA CYS A 582 12.53 14.08 22.08
C CYS A 582 12.02 15.45 21.58
N SER A 583 12.64 16.01 20.54
CA SER A 583 12.29 17.34 20.06
C SER A 583 12.36 17.50 18.54
N ALA A 584 11.69 18.53 18.03
CA ALA A 584 11.75 18.98 16.64
C ALA A 584 11.64 20.51 16.57
N THR A 585 12.27 21.10 15.55
CA THR A 585 12.45 22.56 15.43
C THR A 585 12.01 23.06 14.06
N CYS A 586 11.34 24.22 14.03
CA CYS A 586 10.96 24.96 12.83
C CYS A 586 11.68 26.31 12.78
N VAL A 587 12.33 26.61 11.65
CA VAL A 587 12.98 27.91 11.40
C VAL A 587 11.94 28.92 10.94
N VAL A 588 11.60 29.90 11.77
CA VAL A 588 10.63 30.96 11.45
C VAL A 588 11.37 32.23 11.07
N THR A 589 11.27 32.64 9.80
CA THR A 589 11.82 33.90 9.29
C THR A 589 10.73 34.97 9.33
N VAL A 590 10.89 35.96 10.19
CA VAL A 590 9.98 37.11 10.29
C VAL A 590 10.51 38.25 9.42
N GLY A 591 9.67 38.72 8.50
CA GLY A 591 10.03 39.81 7.58
C GLY A 591 9.02 39.95 6.44
N ALA A 592 9.33 40.77 5.42
CA ALA A 592 8.46 40.87 4.24
C ALA A 592 8.32 39.48 3.57
N ALA A 593 7.08 39.10 3.22
CA ALA A 593 6.83 37.82 2.55
C ALA A 593 7.62 37.77 1.23
N THR A 594 8.35 36.68 0.98
CA THR A 594 9.11 36.49 -0.25
C THR A 594 8.47 35.44 -1.13
N TYR A 595 8.36 35.75 -2.42
CA TYR A 595 7.75 34.89 -3.43
C TYR A 595 8.81 34.39 -4.40
N LYS A 596 8.67 33.11 -4.78
CA LYS A 596 9.50 32.49 -5.82
C LYS A 596 8.87 32.70 -7.19
N VAL A 597 9.65 33.28 -8.10
CA VAL A 597 9.28 33.53 -9.49
C VAL A 597 10.12 32.63 -10.38
N THR A 598 9.46 31.86 -11.25
CA THR A 598 10.11 30.93 -12.19
C THR A 598 9.97 31.46 -13.61
N TRP A 599 11.09 31.62 -14.30
CA TRP A 599 11.14 32.11 -15.68
C TRP A 599 11.36 30.94 -16.64
N LYS A 600 10.52 30.83 -17.66
CA LYS A 600 10.53 29.73 -18.64
C LYS A 600 10.71 30.22 -20.06
N ASP A 601 11.41 29.44 -20.89
CA ASP A 601 11.42 29.68 -22.33
C ASP A 601 10.15 29.12 -23.00
N TRP A 602 9.97 29.39 -24.29
CA TRP A 602 8.80 28.99 -25.08
C TRP A 602 8.54 27.48 -25.13
N ASP A 603 9.55 26.64 -24.86
CA ASP A 603 9.43 25.18 -24.77
C ASP A 603 9.04 24.68 -23.36
N GLY A 604 8.94 25.58 -22.39
CA GLY A 604 8.61 25.30 -20.99
C GLY A 604 9.81 24.94 -20.10
N SER A 605 11.04 24.94 -20.64
CA SER A 605 12.29 24.80 -19.88
C SER A 605 12.48 25.98 -18.93
N VAL A 606 13.12 25.77 -17.77
CA VAL A 606 13.38 26.85 -16.79
C VAL A 606 14.71 27.53 -17.11
N ILE A 607 14.64 28.83 -17.40
CA ILE A 607 15.78 29.68 -17.81
C ILE A 607 16.18 30.70 -16.75
N GLY A 608 15.51 30.71 -15.59
CA GLY A 608 15.91 31.47 -14.42
C GLY A 608 14.92 31.34 -13.26
N GLU A 609 15.39 31.64 -12.06
CA GLU A 609 14.56 31.77 -10.86
C GLU A 609 14.92 33.08 -10.14
N SER A 610 13.91 33.77 -9.60
CA SER A 610 14.08 34.97 -8.76
C SER A 610 13.35 34.78 -7.44
N THR A 611 13.92 35.29 -6.36
CA THR A 611 13.20 35.56 -5.10
C THR A 611 12.92 37.06 -5.04
N VAL A 612 11.68 37.44 -4.74
CA VAL A 612 11.21 38.83 -4.74
C VAL A 612 10.34 39.09 -3.51
N ASN A 613 10.33 40.30 -2.96
CA ASN A 613 9.45 40.63 -1.84
C ASN A 613 8.02 40.87 -2.32
N GLU A 614 7.05 40.74 -1.42
CA GLU A 614 5.67 41.16 -1.66
C GLU A 614 5.59 42.65 -2.05
N GLY A 615 4.89 42.93 -3.15
CA GLY A 615 4.77 44.27 -3.72
C GLY A 615 5.91 44.71 -4.66
N ASP A 616 7.07 44.07 -4.63
CA ASP A 616 8.14 44.32 -5.60
C ASP A 616 7.79 43.71 -6.97
N THR A 617 8.21 44.35 -8.06
CA THR A 617 8.03 43.80 -9.42
C THR A 617 9.26 42.94 -9.78
N PRO A 618 9.10 41.63 -10.04
CA PRO A 618 10.23 40.75 -10.27
C PRO A 618 10.87 41.01 -11.64
N ALA A 619 12.20 41.11 -11.67
CA ALA A 619 12.99 41.18 -12.89
C ALA A 619 13.55 39.79 -13.25
N TYR A 620 13.65 39.50 -14.55
CA TYR A 620 14.36 38.34 -15.06
C TYR A 620 15.88 38.55 -14.91
N PRO A 621 16.63 37.64 -14.26
CA PRO A 621 18.05 37.85 -13.97
C PRO A 621 19.00 37.46 -15.14
N GLY A 622 18.47 36.85 -16.20
CA GLY A 622 19.25 36.43 -17.38
C GLY A 622 19.35 37.49 -18.48
N GLN A 623 20.12 37.19 -19.52
CA GLN A 623 20.09 37.96 -20.77
C GLN A 623 18.78 37.67 -21.53
N GLN A 624 18.21 38.69 -22.19
CA GLN A 624 16.91 38.61 -22.89
C GLN A 624 16.78 37.30 -23.70
N PRO A 625 15.71 36.50 -23.49
CA PRO A 625 15.54 35.21 -24.15
C PRO A 625 15.56 35.32 -25.68
N ALA A 626 16.23 34.38 -26.34
CA ALA A 626 16.43 34.37 -27.78
C ALA A 626 16.17 32.98 -28.37
N ARG A 627 15.09 32.85 -29.14
CA ARG A 627 14.73 31.62 -29.85
C ARG A 627 15.47 31.52 -31.18
N VAL A 628 16.12 30.39 -31.43
CA VAL A 628 16.81 30.11 -32.69
C VAL A 628 15.79 30.03 -33.85
N PRO A 629 16.04 30.69 -35.00
CA PRO A 629 15.23 30.54 -36.21
C PRO A 629 15.19 29.10 -36.73
N ASP A 630 13.99 28.59 -37.04
CA ASP A 630 13.81 27.30 -37.71
C ASP A 630 13.79 27.47 -39.25
N GLN A 631 13.36 26.45 -39.99
CA GLN A 631 13.41 26.47 -41.45
C GLN A 631 12.39 27.46 -42.06
N GLU A 632 11.26 27.69 -41.39
CA GLU A 632 10.16 28.53 -41.88
C GLU A 632 10.22 29.95 -41.29
N ASN A 633 10.60 30.08 -40.02
CA ASN A 633 10.46 31.33 -39.26
C ASN A 633 11.73 31.76 -38.51
N SER A 634 11.88 33.08 -38.41
CA SER A 634 12.68 33.79 -37.41
C SER A 634 11.79 34.26 -36.26
N TYR A 635 12.38 34.48 -35.07
CA TYR A 635 11.64 34.73 -33.83
C TYR A 635 12.20 35.91 -33.05
N GLU A 636 11.36 36.91 -32.78
CA GLU A 636 11.69 38.08 -31.95
C GLU A 636 10.99 37.97 -30.59
N PHE A 637 11.71 38.21 -29.49
CA PHE A 637 11.14 38.16 -28.13
C PHE A 637 10.28 39.41 -27.86
N VAL A 638 9.02 39.19 -27.50
CA VAL A 638 8.00 40.25 -27.32
C VAL A 638 7.73 40.57 -25.85
N GLY A 639 7.99 39.62 -24.94
CA GLY A 639 7.70 39.76 -23.52
C GLY A 639 7.42 38.42 -22.84
N TRP A 640 6.66 38.45 -21.76
CA TRP A 640 6.30 37.29 -20.94
C TRP A 640 4.78 37.12 -20.85
N ASP A 641 4.33 35.86 -20.80
CA ASP A 641 2.95 35.48 -20.50
C ASP A 641 2.91 34.64 -19.19
N PRO A 642 2.06 35.00 -18.20
CA PRO A 642 1.32 36.26 -18.09
C PRO A 642 2.25 37.48 -18.03
N ALA A 643 1.69 38.68 -18.25
CA ALA A 643 2.46 39.92 -18.11
C ALA A 643 3.02 40.08 -16.68
N VAL A 644 4.25 40.56 -16.57
CA VAL A 644 4.96 40.71 -15.28
C VAL A 644 4.29 41.81 -14.46
N VAL A 645 4.03 41.52 -13.18
CA VAL A 645 3.29 42.38 -12.23
C VAL A 645 3.94 42.31 -10.84
N PRO A 646 3.67 43.28 -9.94
CA PRO A 646 4.06 43.21 -8.53
C PRO A 646 3.70 41.88 -7.88
N ALA A 647 4.64 41.30 -7.13
CA ALA A 647 4.49 39.96 -6.58
C ALA A 647 3.50 39.93 -5.40
N SER A 648 2.50 39.06 -5.51
CA SER A 648 1.44 38.80 -4.51
C SER A 648 1.19 37.30 -4.32
N GLY A 649 2.20 36.49 -4.67
CA GLY A 649 2.17 35.04 -4.75
C GLY A 649 3.33 34.52 -5.61
N ASN A 650 3.61 33.22 -5.53
CA ASN A 650 4.56 32.57 -6.42
C ASN A 650 4.05 32.62 -7.87
N ALA A 651 4.93 32.96 -8.81
CA ALA A 651 4.57 33.17 -10.22
C ALA A 651 5.44 32.35 -11.18
N VAL A 652 4.88 32.05 -12.36
CA VAL A 652 5.61 31.46 -13.49
C VAL A 652 5.37 32.33 -14.71
N TYR A 653 6.45 32.74 -15.37
CA TYR A 653 6.42 33.60 -16.55
C TYR A 653 7.08 32.88 -17.73
N THR A 654 6.40 32.82 -18.88
CA THR A 654 6.86 32.09 -20.08
C THR A 654 7.21 33.07 -21.20
N ALA A 655 8.36 32.88 -21.84
CA ALA A 655 8.85 33.76 -22.91
C ALA A 655 7.95 33.69 -24.17
N VAL A 656 7.51 34.85 -24.64
CA VAL A 656 6.65 35.00 -25.83
C VAL A 656 7.47 35.52 -27.00
N TYR A 657 7.31 34.89 -28.17
CA TYR A 657 8.00 35.25 -29.40
C TYR A 657 7.04 35.52 -30.56
N GLN A 658 7.32 36.56 -31.34
CA GLN A 658 6.65 36.85 -32.60
C GLN A 658 7.43 36.18 -33.75
N ALA A 659 6.72 35.40 -34.56
CA ALA A 659 7.26 34.76 -35.76
C ALA A 659 7.31 35.74 -36.94
N SER A 660 8.37 35.65 -37.75
CA SER A 660 8.48 36.33 -39.06
C SER A 660 9.09 35.39 -40.09
N PRO A 661 8.52 35.24 -41.31
CA PRO A 661 9.00 34.29 -42.32
C PRO A 661 10.49 34.45 -42.65
N ARG A 662 11.18 33.32 -42.78
CA ARG A 662 12.61 33.25 -43.06
C ARG A 662 12.89 33.45 -44.55
N MET A 663 13.81 34.35 -44.86
CA MET A 663 14.29 34.63 -46.22
C MET A 663 15.49 33.74 -46.58
N TYR A 664 15.54 33.32 -47.84
CA TYR A 664 16.61 32.54 -48.44
C TYR A 664 17.09 33.17 -49.76
N THR A 665 18.34 32.91 -50.12
CA THR A 665 18.99 33.41 -51.33
C THR A 665 18.95 32.36 -52.43
N ILE A 666 18.46 32.74 -53.61
CA ILE A 666 18.40 31.90 -54.81
C ILE A 666 19.31 32.53 -55.87
N VAL A 667 20.24 31.74 -56.43
CA VAL A 667 21.22 32.24 -57.41
C VAL A 667 21.09 31.48 -58.73
N TYR A 668 21.08 32.19 -59.86
CA TYR A 668 21.18 31.62 -61.21
C TYR A 668 22.55 31.91 -61.82
N MET A 669 23.29 30.86 -62.22
CA MET A 669 24.67 30.91 -62.72
C MET A 669 24.76 30.48 -64.19
N PRO A 670 25.58 31.14 -65.04
CA PRO A 670 25.63 30.88 -66.48
C PRO A 670 26.19 29.51 -66.92
N GLY A 671 26.89 28.79 -66.05
CA GLY A 671 27.59 27.55 -66.44
C GLY A 671 28.72 27.81 -67.45
N ASP A 672 29.32 26.74 -67.96
CA ASP A 672 30.59 26.81 -68.69
C ASP A 672 30.50 27.47 -70.08
N HIS A 673 29.33 27.41 -70.72
CA HIS A 673 29.09 28.00 -72.04
C HIS A 673 28.13 29.21 -72.04
N GLY A 674 27.65 29.65 -70.87
CA GLY A 674 26.77 30.80 -70.76
C GLY A 674 27.49 32.14 -70.91
N THR A 675 26.78 33.15 -71.42
CA THR A 675 27.32 34.50 -71.65
C THR A 675 26.58 35.60 -70.87
N PHE A 676 25.56 35.22 -70.08
CA PHE A 676 24.81 36.13 -69.21
C PHE A 676 25.46 36.26 -67.82
N SER A 677 25.22 37.40 -67.15
CA SER A 677 25.62 37.59 -65.75
C SER A 677 24.75 36.76 -64.79
N HIS A 678 25.33 36.29 -63.69
CA HIS A 678 24.54 35.64 -62.63
C HIS A 678 23.49 36.58 -62.02
N GLN A 679 22.44 36.00 -61.44
CA GLN A 679 21.34 36.73 -60.79
C GLN A 679 21.12 36.22 -59.37
N ASP A 680 21.12 37.13 -58.40
CA ASP A 680 20.79 36.87 -57.01
C ASP A 680 19.36 37.33 -56.71
N HIS A 681 18.55 36.43 -56.14
CA HIS A 681 17.19 36.68 -55.70
C HIS A 681 17.06 36.39 -54.19
N SER A 682 16.09 37.03 -53.53
CA SER A 682 15.79 36.82 -52.10
C SER A 682 14.29 36.59 -51.90
N ALA A 683 13.92 35.45 -51.33
CA ALA A 683 12.54 34.98 -51.25
C ALA A 683 12.26 34.24 -49.93
N ALA A 684 11.00 34.24 -49.48
CA ALA A 684 10.59 33.62 -48.22
C ALA A 684 10.42 32.10 -48.36
N PHE A 685 10.61 31.35 -47.26
CA PHE A 685 10.29 29.92 -47.22
C PHE A 685 8.87 29.64 -47.74
N GLY A 686 8.72 28.57 -48.52
CA GLY A 686 7.43 28.14 -49.08
C GLY A 686 6.86 29.03 -50.18
N SER A 687 7.44 30.23 -50.44
CA SER A 687 7.04 31.05 -51.58
C SER A 687 7.53 30.43 -52.90
N PRO A 688 6.91 30.75 -54.06
CA PRO A 688 7.36 30.27 -55.35
C PRO A 688 8.81 30.68 -55.63
N VAL A 689 9.62 29.79 -56.22
CA VAL A 689 11.00 30.14 -56.58
C VAL A 689 10.97 31.26 -57.64
N PRO A 690 11.70 32.37 -57.44
CA PRO A 690 11.83 33.42 -58.44
C PRO A 690 12.38 32.83 -59.76
N ALA A 691 11.72 33.13 -60.88
CA ALA A 691 12.17 32.69 -62.19
C ALA A 691 13.40 33.50 -62.63
N PHE A 692 14.28 32.88 -63.43
CA PHE A 692 15.35 33.60 -64.12
C PHE A 692 14.77 34.66 -65.06
N GLU A 693 15.28 35.90 -64.99
CA GLU A 693 14.79 37.02 -65.80
C GLU A 693 15.66 37.26 -67.04
N GLY A 694 15.08 37.14 -68.23
CA GLY A 694 15.75 37.45 -69.50
C GLY A 694 16.00 36.23 -70.39
N ALA A 695 17.03 36.30 -71.23
CA ALA A 695 17.37 35.27 -72.20
C ALA A 695 18.65 34.53 -71.80
N THR A 696 18.62 33.19 -71.90
CA THR A 696 19.77 32.32 -71.62
C THR A 696 20.72 32.28 -72.82
N SER A 697 21.46 33.38 -73.05
CA SER A 697 22.44 33.47 -74.15
C SER A 697 23.70 32.65 -73.86
N GLY A 698 24.16 31.87 -74.83
CA GLY A 698 25.38 31.05 -74.75
C GLY A 698 26.42 31.38 -75.81
N GLN A 699 27.52 30.64 -75.78
CA GLN A 699 28.55 30.61 -76.82
C GLN A 699 27.98 30.03 -78.13
N THR A 700 28.52 30.48 -79.28
CA THR A 700 28.11 29.98 -80.60
C THR A 700 28.30 28.47 -80.70
N GLY A 701 27.30 27.76 -81.22
CA GLY A 701 27.33 26.30 -81.34
C GLY A 701 26.88 25.54 -80.07
N TYR A 702 26.39 26.23 -79.03
CA TYR A 702 25.81 25.61 -77.82
C TYR A 702 24.38 26.10 -77.56
N ILE A 703 23.51 25.19 -77.15
CA ILE A 703 22.09 25.42 -76.84
C ILE A 703 21.87 25.22 -75.34
N PHE A 704 21.13 26.14 -74.71
CA PHE A 704 20.69 26.02 -73.31
C PHE A 704 19.65 24.90 -73.17
N THR A 705 19.90 23.92 -72.30
CA THR A 705 19.01 22.75 -72.13
C THR A 705 18.25 22.71 -70.80
N GLY A 706 18.70 23.43 -69.77
CA GLY A 706 18.04 23.46 -68.47
C GLY A 706 18.92 24.05 -67.35
N TRP A 707 18.50 23.84 -66.11
CA TRP A 707 19.25 24.21 -64.92
C TRP A 707 19.64 22.96 -64.12
N SER A 708 20.78 23.02 -63.43
CA SER A 708 21.23 22.00 -62.48
C SER A 708 21.47 22.64 -61.11
N PRO A 709 20.78 22.20 -60.03
CA PRO A 709 19.68 21.22 -60.04
C PRO A 709 18.43 21.75 -60.77
N ASP A 710 17.44 20.89 -61.00
CA ASP A 710 16.12 21.31 -61.51
C ASP A 710 15.49 22.33 -60.55
N VAL A 711 14.89 23.39 -61.10
CA VAL A 711 14.25 24.46 -60.32
C VAL A 711 12.96 23.93 -59.67
N PRO A 712 12.84 23.86 -58.33
CA PRO A 712 11.65 23.37 -57.65
C PRO A 712 10.54 24.42 -57.66
N SER A 713 9.30 24.01 -57.34
CA SER A 713 8.15 24.92 -57.33
C SER A 713 8.16 25.95 -56.20
N THR A 714 8.88 25.70 -55.10
CA THR A 714 8.91 26.56 -53.91
C THR A 714 10.29 26.61 -53.25
N VAL A 715 10.58 27.73 -52.59
CA VAL A 715 11.82 28.00 -51.87
C VAL A 715 11.87 27.18 -50.58
N THR A 716 12.87 26.30 -50.45
CA THR A 716 13.06 25.42 -49.29
C THR A 716 14.40 25.61 -48.57
N GLY A 717 15.33 26.34 -49.18
CA GLY A 717 16.67 26.62 -48.69
C GLY A 717 17.38 27.67 -49.56
N ASN A 718 18.67 27.90 -49.31
CA ASN A 718 19.53 28.66 -50.23
C ASN A 718 19.96 27.73 -51.37
N GLU A 719 19.77 28.12 -52.62
CA GLU A 719 19.99 27.24 -53.79
C GLU A 719 20.74 27.96 -54.91
N VAL A 720 21.56 27.22 -55.68
CA VAL A 720 22.35 27.75 -56.79
C VAL A 720 22.10 26.91 -58.06
N PHE A 721 21.32 27.46 -58.98
CA PHE A 721 20.96 26.85 -60.25
C PHE A 721 21.98 27.21 -61.32
N THR A 722 22.69 26.22 -61.86
CA THR A 722 23.70 26.43 -62.92
C THR A 722 23.16 25.99 -64.28
N ALA A 723 23.28 26.84 -65.30
CA ALA A 723 22.76 26.55 -66.64
C ALA A 723 23.52 25.41 -67.33
N LEU A 724 22.76 24.51 -67.95
CA LEU A 724 23.23 23.37 -68.74
C LEU A 724 23.22 23.69 -70.24
N TRP A 725 24.17 23.10 -70.95
CA TRP A 725 24.46 23.39 -72.36
C TRP A 725 24.77 22.11 -73.13
N GLU A 726 24.23 21.98 -74.34
CA GLU A 726 24.57 20.91 -75.29
C GLU A 726 25.05 21.50 -76.64
N PRO A 727 26.00 20.86 -77.35
CA PRO A 727 26.38 21.29 -78.69
C PRO A 727 25.23 21.23 -79.70
N GLU A 728 25.06 22.30 -80.48
CA GLU A 728 24.12 22.35 -81.61
C GLU A 728 24.54 21.35 -82.71
N LYS A 729 23.58 20.83 -83.48
CA LYS A 729 23.83 19.88 -84.56
C LYS A 729 23.57 20.51 -85.92
N TYR A 730 24.49 20.27 -86.85
CA TYR A 730 24.43 20.76 -88.22
C TYR A 730 24.40 19.60 -89.22
N LEU A 731 24.23 19.89 -90.51
CA LEU A 731 24.02 18.90 -91.56
C LEU A 731 25.20 18.82 -92.53
N VAL A 732 25.53 17.63 -92.99
CA VAL A 732 26.54 17.32 -94.02
C VAL A 732 25.82 16.68 -95.21
N THR A 733 25.85 17.32 -96.37
CA THR A 733 25.10 16.91 -97.57
C THR A 733 26.06 16.47 -98.69
N TYR A 734 25.83 15.32 -99.30
CA TYR A 734 26.67 14.76 -100.38
C TYR A 734 25.94 14.79 -101.74
N VAL A 735 26.60 15.34 -102.76
CA VAL A 735 25.98 15.69 -104.06
C VAL A 735 26.81 15.18 -105.24
N VAL A 736 26.21 14.40 -106.15
CA VAL A 736 26.86 13.95 -107.40
C VAL A 736 26.11 14.53 -108.60
N ASP A 737 26.83 15.15 -109.54
CA ASP A 737 26.26 15.78 -110.74
C ASP A 737 25.09 16.73 -110.43
N GLY A 738 25.18 17.47 -109.32
CA GLY A 738 24.14 18.39 -108.84
C GLY A 738 22.96 17.74 -108.09
N THR A 739 22.95 16.42 -107.92
CA THR A 739 21.88 15.67 -107.22
C THR A 739 22.35 15.17 -105.85
N THR A 740 21.59 15.46 -104.78
CA THR A 740 21.88 14.94 -103.43
C THR A 740 21.70 13.43 -103.34
N ILE A 741 22.70 12.72 -102.80
CA ILE A 741 22.72 11.26 -102.62
C ILE A 741 22.86 10.78 -101.16
N GLY A 742 22.76 11.70 -100.20
CA GLY A 742 22.77 11.40 -98.77
C GLY A 742 23.05 12.62 -97.91
N GLU A 743 22.52 12.60 -96.69
CA GLU A 743 22.68 13.65 -95.69
C GLU A 743 22.91 13.02 -94.31
N GLU A 744 23.84 13.59 -93.54
CA GLU A 744 24.29 13.10 -92.23
C GLU A 744 24.30 14.29 -91.24
N SER A 745 24.05 14.08 -89.94
CA SER A 745 23.98 15.19 -88.96
C SER A 745 24.86 14.94 -87.75
N HIS A 746 25.69 15.95 -87.45
CA HIS A 746 26.80 15.88 -86.49
C HIS A 746 26.78 17.10 -85.56
N ALA A 747 27.28 16.92 -84.34
CA ALA A 747 27.41 17.97 -83.35
C ALA A 747 28.52 18.97 -83.70
N PHE A 748 28.39 20.20 -83.21
CA PHE A 748 29.47 21.18 -83.23
C PHE A 748 30.75 20.60 -82.58
N GLU A 749 31.90 20.87 -83.21
CA GLU A 749 33.23 20.34 -82.84
C GLU A 749 33.38 18.80 -82.96
N GLU A 750 32.38 18.07 -83.45
CA GLU A 750 32.50 16.63 -83.76
C GLU A 750 33.50 16.41 -84.90
N THR A 751 34.40 15.42 -84.76
CA THR A 751 35.32 15.02 -85.84
C THR A 751 34.64 13.98 -86.72
N VAL A 752 34.23 14.39 -87.92
CA VAL A 752 33.45 13.62 -88.88
C VAL A 752 34.37 12.99 -89.93
N LYS A 753 34.14 11.72 -90.28
CA LYS A 753 34.82 11.06 -91.40
C LYS A 753 34.00 11.25 -92.68
N VAL A 754 34.66 11.68 -93.75
CA VAL A 754 34.03 11.84 -95.07
C VAL A 754 33.62 10.47 -95.62
N ARG A 755 32.41 10.38 -96.18
CA ARG A 755 31.85 9.18 -96.81
C ARG A 755 32.75 8.66 -97.94
N GLU A 756 32.73 7.34 -98.15
CA GLU A 756 33.50 6.71 -99.22
C GLU A 756 33.05 7.17 -100.62
N LYS A 757 33.95 7.03 -101.60
CA LYS A 757 33.74 7.48 -102.98
C LYS A 757 32.51 6.81 -103.60
N TYR A 758 31.66 7.62 -104.23
CA TYR A 758 30.47 7.11 -104.91
C TYR A 758 30.81 6.31 -106.17
N VAL A 759 30.01 5.28 -106.46
CA VAL A 759 30.15 4.41 -107.63
C VAL A 759 28.83 4.42 -108.39
N MET A 760 28.91 4.68 -109.70
CA MET A 760 27.77 4.71 -110.61
C MET A 760 28.04 3.74 -111.76
N GLU A 761 27.10 2.84 -112.04
CA GLU A 761 27.26 1.84 -113.12
C GLU A 761 27.32 2.53 -114.49
N GLY A 762 28.15 2.01 -115.40
CA GLY A 762 28.39 2.63 -116.72
C GLY A 762 29.28 3.88 -116.71
N CYS A 763 29.59 4.45 -115.54
CA CYS A 763 30.36 5.68 -115.41
C CYS A 763 31.66 5.51 -114.58
N ASP A 764 32.58 6.47 -114.70
CA ASP A 764 33.61 6.77 -113.69
C ASP A 764 33.31 8.11 -113.02
N VAL A 765 33.46 8.15 -111.70
CA VAL A 765 33.12 9.29 -110.81
C VAL A 765 34.39 9.89 -110.20
N SER A 766 34.40 11.18 -109.86
CA SER A 766 35.49 11.84 -109.13
C SER A 766 35.58 11.41 -107.65
N GLU A 767 36.57 11.93 -106.93
CA GLU A 767 36.54 11.93 -105.45
C GLU A 767 35.69 13.09 -104.92
N TRP A 768 35.38 13.05 -103.62
CA TRP A 768 34.62 14.09 -102.92
C TRP A 768 35.46 15.33 -102.67
N SER A 769 34.88 16.51 -102.90
CA SER A 769 35.47 17.80 -102.54
C SER A 769 34.46 18.72 -101.85
N SER A 770 34.92 19.68 -101.04
CA SER A 770 34.07 20.69 -100.42
C SER A 770 34.79 22.04 -100.41
N SER A 771 34.03 23.14 -100.50
CA SER A 771 34.51 24.49 -100.23
C SER A 771 34.24 24.95 -98.79
N ASP A 772 33.51 24.16 -98.00
CA ASP A 772 33.05 24.56 -96.66
C ASP A 772 34.04 24.24 -95.54
N VAL A 773 34.85 23.20 -95.71
CA VAL A 773 35.84 22.65 -94.76
C VAL A 773 37.03 22.06 -95.52
N GLU A 774 38.22 22.13 -94.91
CA GLU A 774 39.38 21.36 -95.37
C GLU A 774 39.33 19.93 -94.79
N VAL A 775 39.62 18.93 -95.62
CA VAL A 775 39.63 17.52 -95.23
C VAL A 775 41.08 17.05 -95.03
N SER A 776 41.37 16.45 -93.88
CA SER A 776 42.68 15.87 -93.55
C SER A 776 42.52 14.41 -93.12
N ASP A 777 43.31 13.52 -93.71
CA ASP A 777 43.26 12.05 -93.52
C ASP A 777 41.84 11.45 -93.63
N GLY A 778 41.01 12.01 -94.53
CA GLY A 778 39.61 11.61 -94.73
C GLY A 778 38.63 12.10 -93.66
N THR A 779 39.02 13.07 -92.82
CA THR A 779 38.20 13.64 -91.73
C THR A 779 38.18 15.16 -91.75
N PHE A 780 37.18 15.76 -91.09
CA PHE A 780 37.12 17.19 -90.80
C PHE A 780 36.43 17.43 -89.44
N VAL A 781 36.55 18.64 -88.87
CA VAL A 781 35.84 19.02 -87.63
C VAL A 781 34.62 19.85 -87.99
N MET A 782 33.45 19.50 -87.44
CA MET A 782 32.17 20.12 -87.78
C MET A 782 32.08 21.56 -87.23
N PRO A 783 32.00 22.58 -88.11
CA PRO A 783 31.87 23.97 -87.68
C PRO A 783 30.40 24.33 -87.38
N ALA A 784 30.16 25.56 -86.92
CA ALA A 784 28.83 26.10 -86.64
C ALA A 784 28.01 26.47 -87.90
N LYS A 785 27.97 25.57 -88.90
CA LYS A 785 27.21 25.70 -90.16
C LYS A 785 27.02 24.33 -90.84
N PRO A 786 26.03 24.18 -91.74
CA PRO A 786 25.96 23.06 -92.67
C PRO A 786 27.17 23.00 -93.64
N ILE A 787 27.40 21.81 -94.20
CA ILE A 787 28.54 21.45 -95.06
C ILE A 787 28.04 20.75 -96.33
N VAL A 788 28.59 21.06 -97.51
CA VAL A 788 28.28 20.33 -98.75
C VAL A 788 29.53 19.72 -99.39
N PHE A 789 29.45 18.44 -99.77
CA PHE A 789 30.46 17.71 -100.55
C PHE A 789 29.95 17.42 -101.97
N THR A 790 30.79 17.59 -102.98
CA THR A 790 30.46 17.41 -104.40
C THR A 790 31.39 16.43 -105.13
N ALA A 791 30.85 15.76 -106.16
CA ALA A 791 31.57 14.93 -107.14
C ALA A 791 30.90 14.95 -108.53
N GLU A 792 31.65 14.61 -109.58
CA GLU A 792 31.20 14.61 -111.00
C GLU A 792 31.40 13.22 -111.66
N SER A 793 30.61 12.88 -112.70
CA SER A 793 30.71 11.59 -113.41
C SER A 793 30.88 11.66 -114.94
N SER A 794 31.33 10.55 -115.56
CA SER A 794 31.58 10.44 -117.01
C SER A 794 31.35 9.01 -117.54
N ILE A 795 30.81 8.87 -118.76
CA ILE A 795 30.30 7.60 -119.33
C ILE A 795 31.42 6.77 -120.01
N LYS A 796 31.30 5.43 -119.95
CA LYS A 796 32.21 4.43 -120.57
C LYS A 796 31.80 4.05 -122.00
N THR A 797 32.72 3.44 -122.76
CA THR A 797 32.53 3.05 -124.18
C THR A 797 32.82 1.57 -124.43
N CYS A 798 32.27 1.01 -125.51
CA CYS A 798 32.31 -0.41 -125.90
C CYS A 798 32.47 -0.59 -127.42
N THR A 799 32.99 -1.74 -127.86
CA THR A 799 33.37 -2.05 -129.25
C THR A 799 32.56 -3.20 -129.84
N VAL A 800 32.04 -3.05 -131.06
CA VAL A 800 31.08 -3.98 -131.68
C VAL A 800 31.50 -4.37 -133.09
N THR A 801 31.45 -5.65 -133.44
CA THR A 801 31.91 -6.20 -134.74
C THR A 801 30.78 -6.89 -135.51
N TRP A 802 30.75 -6.76 -136.84
CA TRP A 802 29.66 -7.23 -137.70
C TRP A 802 30.19 -8.15 -138.81
N LYS A 803 29.50 -9.26 -139.09
CA LYS A 803 29.93 -10.34 -139.99
C LYS A 803 28.83 -10.78 -140.96
N ASP A 804 29.17 -11.18 -142.19
CA ASP A 804 28.19 -11.73 -143.14
C ASP A 804 27.93 -13.24 -142.88
N TRP A 805 27.00 -13.85 -143.63
CA TRP A 805 26.51 -15.22 -143.45
C TRP A 805 27.57 -16.33 -143.56
N ASP A 806 28.75 -16.05 -144.12
CA ASP A 806 29.90 -16.97 -144.18
C ASP A 806 30.98 -16.71 -143.10
N GLY A 807 30.84 -15.61 -142.35
CA GLY A 807 31.73 -15.21 -141.26
C GLY A 807 32.73 -14.10 -141.58
N GLU A 808 32.80 -13.56 -142.81
CA GLU A 808 33.67 -12.43 -143.13
C GLU A 808 33.24 -11.15 -142.37
N VAL A 809 34.19 -10.41 -141.79
CA VAL A 809 33.93 -9.16 -141.05
C VAL A 809 33.64 -8.03 -142.03
N ILE A 810 32.42 -7.50 -141.96
CA ILE A 810 31.91 -6.45 -142.86
C ILE A 810 31.85 -5.06 -142.21
N ALA A 811 31.84 -4.95 -140.86
CA ALA A 811 31.99 -3.66 -140.17
C ALA A 811 32.51 -3.79 -138.73
N THR A 812 32.90 -2.66 -138.13
CA THR A 812 33.22 -2.52 -136.69
C THR A 812 32.81 -1.12 -136.23
N SER A 813 32.37 -0.99 -134.98
CA SER A 813 31.81 0.23 -134.39
C SER A 813 32.30 0.42 -132.96
N VAL A 814 32.43 1.67 -132.49
CA VAL A 814 32.61 1.99 -131.05
C VAL A 814 31.45 2.88 -130.63
N VAL A 815 30.84 2.56 -129.50
CA VAL A 815 29.59 3.18 -129.01
C VAL A 815 29.63 3.37 -127.48
N ASP A 816 28.79 4.24 -126.94
CA ASP A 816 28.71 4.49 -125.49
C ASP A 816 27.98 3.35 -124.75
N TYR A 817 28.33 3.12 -123.48
CA TYR A 817 27.73 2.07 -122.64
C TYR A 817 26.21 2.23 -122.56
N GLY A 818 25.48 1.17 -122.88
CA GLY A 818 24.01 1.16 -122.92
C GLY A 818 23.38 1.65 -124.23
N THR A 819 24.17 2.01 -125.25
CA THR A 819 23.63 2.36 -126.57
C THR A 819 23.50 1.14 -127.49
N VAL A 820 22.47 1.09 -128.33
CA VAL A 820 22.25 -0.01 -129.29
C VAL A 820 23.07 0.28 -130.56
N PRO A 821 24.04 -0.58 -130.93
CA PRO A 821 24.89 -0.37 -132.10
C PRO A 821 24.12 -0.71 -133.38
N VAL A 822 24.43 -0.05 -134.51
CA VAL A 822 23.68 -0.23 -135.77
C VAL A 822 24.65 -0.46 -136.93
N CYS A 823 24.29 -1.40 -137.81
CA CYS A 823 24.94 -1.66 -139.09
C CYS A 823 23.87 -1.84 -140.19
N ASP A 824 24.17 -1.38 -141.40
CA ASP A 824 23.28 -1.52 -142.55
C ASP A 824 23.10 -3.00 -142.94
N ASN A 825 21.86 -3.41 -143.23
CA ASN A 825 21.52 -4.80 -143.51
C ASN A 825 22.17 -5.29 -144.83
N PRO A 826 23.05 -6.31 -144.82
CA PRO A 826 23.64 -6.86 -146.05
C PRO A 826 22.60 -7.54 -146.94
N SER A 827 22.78 -7.49 -148.26
CA SER A 827 21.84 -8.04 -149.26
C SER A 827 22.28 -9.38 -149.84
N ARG A 828 21.35 -10.34 -149.97
CA ARG A 828 21.59 -11.66 -150.57
C ARG A 828 20.76 -11.85 -151.84
N GLU A 829 21.41 -12.31 -152.91
CA GLU A 829 20.77 -12.56 -154.21
C GLU A 829 19.71 -13.68 -154.16
N PRO A 830 18.61 -13.58 -154.92
CA PRO A 830 17.50 -14.54 -154.92
C PRO A 830 17.80 -15.80 -155.74
N ASP A 831 17.13 -16.91 -155.43
CA ASP A 831 17.16 -18.16 -156.21
C ASP A 831 15.87 -18.42 -157.00
N ALA A 832 15.84 -19.52 -157.76
CA ALA A 832 14.76 -19.88 -158.68
C ALA A 832 13.44 -20.31 -158.00
N GLN A 833 13.45 -20.56 -156.69
CA GLN A 833 12.30 -20.95 -155.88
C GLN A 833 12.00 -19.91 -154.78
N TYR A 834 13.03 -19.22 -154.28
CA TYR A 834 12.93 -18.27 -153.18
C TYR A 834 13.65 -16.95 -153.45
N THR A 835 12.93 -15.85 -153.28
CA THR A 835 13.56 -14.54 -153.07
C THR A 835 14.04 -14.45 -151.62
N TYR A 836 15.34 -14.28 -151.40
CA TYR A 836 15.89 -14.02 -150.08
C TYR A 836 15.66 -12.55 -149.66
N ALA A 837 15.25 -12.35 -148.42
CA ALA A 837 15.27 -11.06 -147.74
C ALA A 837 16.19 -11.16 -146.52
N PHE A 838 16.87 -10.07 -146.15
CA PHE A 838 17.56 -10.03 -144.86
C PHE A 838 16.54 -10.21 -143.74
N ALA A 839 16.77 -11.20 -142.86
CA ALA A 839 15.88 -11.50 -141.74
C ALA A 839 16.28 -10.70 -140.50
N ARG A 840 17.53 -10.86 -140.06
CA ARG A 840 18.09 -10.26 -138.83
C ARG A 840 19.60 -10.48 -138.72
N TRP A 841 20.19 -9.86 -137.72
CA TRP A 841 21.48 -10.25 -137.17
C TRP A 841 21.30 -11.33 -136.07
N ILE A 842 22.31 -12.17 -135.88
CA ILE A 842 22.44 -13.19 -134.83
C ILE A 842 23.76 -12.95 -134.05
N PRO A 843 23.75 -12.87 -132.71
CA PRO A 843 22.56 -12.73 -131.86
C PRO A 843 21.73 -11.49 -132.22
N ASN A 844 20.52 -11.36 -131.67
CA ASN A 844 19.74 -10.13 -131.84
C ASN A 844 20.57 -8.93 -131.34
N ILE A 845 20.48 -7.79 -132.01
CA ILE A 845 21.17 -6.57 -131.57
C ILE A 845 20.56 -6.11 -130.25
N GLU A 846 21.41 -5.88 -129.25
CA GLU A 846 21.04 -5.36 -127.93
C GLU A 846 21.97 -4.19 -127.55
N ALA A 847 21.69 -3.53 -126.43
CA ALA A 847 22.50 -2.41 -125.96
C ALA A 847 23.90 -2.86 -125.55
N ALA A 848 24.94 -2.11 -125.95
CA ALA A 848 26.33 -2.43 -125.65
C ALA A 848 26.64 -2.20 -124.16
N THR A 849 26.53 -3.27 -123.37
CA THR A 849 27.00 -3.36 -121.97
C THR A 849 28.43 -3.92 -121.87
N GLY A 850 29.07 -4.10 -123.02
CA GLY A 850 30.42 -4.62 -123.20
C GLY A 850 30.71 -4.81 -124.70
N ASP A 851 31.88 -5.35 -125.03
CA ASP A 851 32.24 -5.62 -126.42
C ASP A 851 31.44 -6.80 -127.01
N ALA A 852 31.02 -6.72 -128.28
CA ALA A 852 30.07 -7.67 -128.88
C ALA A 852 30.35 -8.00 -130.36
N GLU A 853 29.78 -9.11 -130.86
CA GLU A 853 29.84 -9.50 -132.27
C GLU A 853 28.47 -10.00 -132.81
N TYR A 854 28.18 -9.72 -134.09
CA TYR A 854 26.92 -10.01 -134.77
C TYR A 854 27.11 -10.58 -136.20
N THR A 855 26.24 -11.48 -136.65
CA THR A 855 26.33 -12.21 -137.94
C THR A 855 24.98 -12.22 -138.70
N ALA A 856 24.94 -12.10 -140.03
CA ALA A 856 23.69 -11.96 -140.80
C ALA A 856 22.90 -13.27 -141.09
N GLU A 857 21.56 -13.21 -141.06
CA GLU A 857 20.61 -14.29 -141.43
C GLU A 857 19.56 -13.82 -142.47
N TYR A 858 19.00 -14.75 -143.27
CA TYR A 858 18.13 -14.46 -144.42
C TYR A 858 16.88 -15.36 -144.51
N ASP A 859 15.72 -14.74 -144.77
CA ASP A 859 14.38 -15.34 -144.92
C ASP A 859 14.01 -15.64 -146.39
N ALA A 860 13.10 -16.59 -146.62
CA ALA A 860 12.72 -17.11 -147.95
C ALA A 860 11.18 -17.27 -148.12
N ALA A 861 10.56 -16.70 -149.18
CA ALA A 861 9.11 -16.35 -149.14
C ALA A 861 8.15 -16.84 -150.28
N VAL A 862 6.85 -17.04 -149.93
CA VAL A 862 5.67 -17.39 -150.78
C VAL A 862 4.39 -16.60 -150.31
N ARG A 863 3.25 -16.55 -151.04
CA ARG A 863 2.18 -15.49 -150.91
C ARG A 863 0.70 -15.94 -151.20
N TYR A 864 -0.33 -15.65 -150.35
CA TYR A 864 -1.80 -16.00 -150.51
C TYR A 864 -2.85 -15.04 -149.80
N TYR A 865 -4.21 -15.28 -149.84
CA TYR A 865 -5.29 -14.26 -149.57
C TYR A 865 -6.70 -14.73 -149.01
N THR A 866 -7.62 -13.78 -148.62
CA THR A 866 -9.16 -13.82 -148.57
C THR A 866 -9.96 -13.89 -147.21
N VAL A 867 -11.20 -13.32 -147.11
CA VAL A 867 -12.04 -12.99 -145.87
C VAL A 867 -13.60 -13.00 -146.09
N THR A 868 -14.51 -13.16 -145.07
CA THR A 868 -16.04 -13.04 -145.08
C THR A 868 -16.72 -12.91 -143.66
N TYR A 869 -18.03 -12.52 -143.50
CA TYR A 869 -18.74 -12.16 -142.21
C TYR A 869 -20.28 -12.38 -142.05
N LEU A 870 -20.83 -12.38 -140.80
CA LEU A 870 -21.97 -11.57 -140.24
C LEU A 870 -22.23 -11.84 -138.70
N PRO A 871 -22.87 -10.93 -137.92
CA PRO A 871 -23.22 -11.07 -136.46
C PRO A 871 -24.74 -11.37 -136.22
N GLY A 872 -25.35 -11.43 -135.00
CA GLY A 872 -24.90 -11.37 -133.58
C GLY A 872 -25.98 -10.74 -132.63
N ASP A 873 -26.00 -11.07 -131.33
CA ASP A 873 -26.85 -10.54 -130.21
C ASP A 873 -26.08 -10.64 -128.87
#